data_AF-A0A482X1X7-F1
#
_entry.id   AF-A0A482X1X7-F1
#
_cell.length_a   1.000
_cell.length_b   1.000
_cell.length_c   1.000
_cell.angle_alpha   90.00
_cell.angle_beta   90.00
_cell.angle_gamma   90.00
#
_symmetry.space_group_name_H-M   'P 1'
#
loop_
_entity.id
_entity.type
_entity.pdbx_description
1 polymer ?
#
loop_
_entity_poly.entity_id
_entity_poly.type
_entity_poly.pdbx_seq_one_letter_code
_entity_poly.pdbx_strand_id
1 'polypeptide(L)'
;MNSDSTSRKGQKKPSEGPSRRPHRSHDQTKPSAAILAAKQKAKARQMAKKQEDTFFIRDVYQAMFDVKEQFRGHTGVVYDDRMVENRCLWDPNYQECPGRYTKVMERCRELGLLDRCKFIPSREAREEEILTLHKQEHLDKLKATEGCSDIDKLELISSHYDAIYIHPMTYRLSLLSVGSTIQLVDEILKGTVQNGMAIIRPPGHHAMKNEYCGYCYFNNVALAADHALKNLGLNRILIVDWDVHHGQATQQMFYSDPRVLYFSIHRYEHGSFWPYLRESDFDYTGEGEGKGFNFNVPLNKIGMTNADYLAIFQQVLLPVATEFQPELIIVSAGYDAAVGCPEGEMEVTPACYAHLLTSLTGLASGKVAVILEGGYFLKSLAEGAALTLRTLLGDSCPNIESLPPPSQSIQESILNVIYSHRNEWKCFQLQNAYSLKDLQQENRIIDERTQHLPFIVYDYKEEKPTVYQTRNCYPVRSDETVAHYDNWLNNLIAGTKLMSPAHRLSFVYDPLMMEHRNMFESHPERPERISNIYETLKQYKALERMNQLESRKATEEELLLVHSPEHVEQMKSVSSIPLPAGSNEKAWRALSKEESYKSIYLHPKSYDAALLAAGSLLQVVDSVLNGESGSGIAVIRPPGHHAEKLEPCGFCIFNNISVAAKYAITKHNLTRILILDWDIHHGNGTQHIFEDDPRCLYVSLHRYDNGNFFPGSTDADSSVVGNGEGRGFNVNIPWNKGGMTGADYVAAFHHIVLPIAYQYNPELVLVSAGFDAAIGDPLGGCKVLPETYAHLTHWLSPLAGGRVILALEGGYNITSISYSMTACAKALLGDPLPALEANVVACPSAITSIKQVIQIQKEFWSALAFDKSLPEENVLDSGGRTDHQTEADQKAEQNETDDMKLEKLSSGKLNEDDLADQLLTLTLSEPSVTRCGTGDNPGKGLLLSEQMFAVVPLPSCPHLPEVRPVPSEGINVNAACTDCTSAQENWTCLICYRVFCGRFVNGHMVQHGDDNSHPLCLSFSDLSVWCYGCEAYVDNPVLFPAKNAAHLSKFGSELTWSYSSPRPDNQ
;
A
#
# COMPACT_ATOMS: atom_id res chain seq x y z
N MET A 1 75.12 -16.15 -6.32
CA MET A 1 75.13 -17.54 -5.84
C MET A 1 74.07 -18.25 -6.68
N ASN A 2 74.42 -19.11 -7.65
CA ASN A 2 75.02 -20.45 -7.52
C ASN A 2 74.09 -21.36 -6.72
N SER A 3 73.64 -22.54 -7.19
CA SER A 3 73.95 -23.33 -8.40
C SER A 3 72.65 -24.00 -8.94
N ASP A 4 72.50 -24.45 -10.19
CA ASP A 4 73.10 -25.65 -10.84
C ASP A 4 72.94 -26.95 -10.01
N SER A 5 72.56 -28.13 -10.54
CA SER A 5 72.33 -28.56 -11.95
C SER A 5 71.68 -29.97 -12.08
N THR A 6 71.41 -30.46 -13.31
CA THR A 6 71.29 -31.90 -13.74
C THR A 6 70.15 -32.80 -13.19
N SER A 7 69.75 -33.95 -13.77
CA SER A 7 69.75 -34.52 -15.16
C SER A 7 68.83 -35.78 -15.19
N ARG A 8 68.24 -36.39 -16.24
CA ARG A 8 68.17 -36.33 -17.73
C ARG A 8 68.48 -37.74 -18.32
N LYS A 9 67.77 -38.15 -19.40
CA LYS A 9 67.87 -39.38 -20.25
C LYS A 9 66.93 -40.54 -19.84
N GLY A 10 66.44 -41.38 -20.76
CA GLY A 10 66.53 -41.39 -22.25
C GLY A 10 65.48 -42.30 -22.89
N GLN A 11 64.81 -41.90 -23.97
CA GLN A 11 65.16 -42.13 -25.39
C GLN A 11 65.06 -43.58 -25.93
N LYS A 12 64.18 -43.76 -26.94
CA LYS A 12 64.41 -44.59 -28.14
C LYS A 12 63.57 -44.08 -29.35
N LYS A 13 63.97 -44.47 -30.56
CA LYS A 13 63.51 -44.08 -31.93
C LYS A 13 63.61 -45.35 -32.82
N PRO A 14 63.34 -45.34 -34.16
CA PRO A 14 62.87 -44.29 -35.10
C PRO A 14 61.42 -44.60 -35.56
N SER A 15 60.83 -44.28 -36.73
CA SER A 15 60.99 -43.43 -37.96
C SER A 15 59.54 -43.21 -38.51
N GLU A 16 59.16 -42.63 -39.67
CA GLU A 16 59.72 -41.96 -40.88
C GLU A 16 58.95 -40.63 -41.08
N GLY A 17 59.46 -39.57 -41.70
CA GLY A 17 59.48 -39.34 -43.15
C GLY A 17 58.98 -37.90 -43.46
N PRO A 18 59.51 -37.13 -44.44
CA PRO A 18 59.32 -35.67 -44.48
C PRO A 18 58.27 -35.17 -45.50
N SER A 19 57.47 -34.16 -45.13
CA SER A 19 56.77 -33.28 -46.09
C SER A 19 56.53 -31.87 -45.53
N ARG A 20 56.37 -30.89 -46.43
CA ARG A 20 56.29 -29.45 -46.11
C ARG A 20 54.86 -29.04 -45.74
N ARG A 21 54.69 -28.14 -44.76
CA ARG A 21 53.43 -27.39 -44.54
C ARG A 21 53.64 -25.90 -44.85
N PRO A 22 52.70 -25.21 -45.52
CA PRO A 22 52.69 -23.77 -45.63
C PRO A 22 52.17 -23.11 -44.33
N HIS A 23 52.45 -21.83 -44.14
CA HIS A 23 51.81 -21.04 -43.09
C HIS A 23 50.30 -20.89 -43.33
N ARG A 24 49.51 -21.02 -42.26
CA ARG A 24 48.23 -20.32 -42.08
C ARG A 24 48.23 -19.69 -40.70
N SER A 25 47.83 -18.42 -40.62
CA SER A 25 47.59 -17.73 -39.37
C SER A 25 46.30 -18.26 -38.73
N HIS A 26 46.36 -18.61 -37.44
CA HIS A 26 45.16 -18.67 -36.60
C HIS A 26 45.04 -17.35 -35.87
N ASP A 27 44.25 -16.45 -36.44
CA ASP A 27 43.76 -15.28 -35.72
C ASP A 27 42.76 -15.74 -34.66
N GLN A 28 43.00 -15.38 -33.39
CA GLN A 28 42.10 -15.70 -32.28
C GLN A 28 41.18 -14.51 -32.04
N THR A 29 40.14 -14.40 -32.86
CA THR A 29 39.08 -13.40 -32.68
C THR A 29 38.42 -13.59 -31.32
N LYS A 30 38.59 -12.60 -30.43
CA LYS A 30 37.83 -12.52 -29.18
C LYS A 30 36.33 -12.46 -29.52
N PRO A 31 35.44 -13.10 -28.73
CA PRO A 31 34.00 -12.93 -28.91
C PRO A 31 33.63 -11.45 -28.84
N SER A 32 32.79 -10.97 -29.76
CA SER A 32 32.30 -9.59 -29.71
C SER A 32 31.48 -9.36 -28.43
N ALA A 33 31.42 -8.10 -27.99
CA ALA A 33 30.62 -7.72 -26.81
C ALA A 33 29.16 -8.18 -26.94
N ALA A 34 28.58 -8.12 -28.14
CA ALA A 34 27.24 -8.63 -28.44
C ALA A 34 27.09 -10.15 -28.19
N ILE A 35 28.10 -10.97 -28.48
CA ILE A 35 28.05 -12.43 -28.24
C ILE A 35 28.22 -12.74 -26.74
N LEU A 36 29.03 -11.97 -26.02
CA LEU A 36 29.15 -12.07 -24.56
C LEU A 36 27.86 -11.63 -23.86
N ALA A 37 27.28 -10.49 -24.25
CA ALA A 37 26.00 -10.01 -23.77
C ALA A 37 24.85 -10.98 -24.11
N ALA A 38 24.81 -11.54 -25.32
CA ALA A 38 23.83 -12.55 -25.69
C ALA A 38 23.96 -13.83 -24.83
N LYS A 39 25.19 -14.28 -24.52
CA LYS A 39 25.40 -15.39 -23.58
C LYS A 39 25.01 -15.05 -22.15
N GLN A 40 25.26 -13.83 -21.68
CA GLN A 40 24.79 -13.36 -20.38
C GLN A 40 23.25 -13.28 -20.33
N LYS A 41 22.60 -12.74 -21.36
CA LYS A 41 21.14 -12.62 -21.47
C LYS A 41 20.45 -14.00 -21.62
N ALA A 42 21.10 -14.95 -22.30
CA ALA A 42 20.66 -16.35 -22.34
C ALA A 42 20.83 -17.06 -20.98
N LYS A 43 21.94 -16.83 -20.27
CA LYS A 43 22.18 -17.38 -18.93
C LYS A 43 21.24 -16.78 -17.89
N ALA A 44 20.98 -15.48 -17.96
CA ALA A 44 19.97 -14.78 -17.16
C ALA A 44 18.57 -15.34 -17.44
N ARG A 45 18.19 -15.53 -18.71
CA ARG A 45 16.93 -16.22 -19.06
C ARG A 45 16.87 -17.66 -18.55
N GLN A 46 17.97 -18.42 -18.54
CA GLN A 46 18.01 -19.75 -17.91
C GLN A 46 17.92 -19.71 -16.39
N MET A 47 18.40 -18.65 -15.73
CA MET A 47 18.27 -18.47 -14.28
C MET A 47 16.87 -18.00 -13.89
N ALA A 48 16.28 -17.07 -14.65
CA ALA A 48 14.88 -16.67 -14.53
C ALA A 48 13.94 -17.87 -14.73
N LYS A 49 14.14 -18.66 -15.80
CA LYS A 49 13.35 -19.89 -15.99
C LYS A 49 13.53 -20.92 -14.88
N LYS A 50 14.72 -20.98 -14.25
CA LYS A 50 14.93 -21.80 -13.05
C LYS A 50 14.22 -21.26 -11.80
N GLN A 51 13.92 -19.96 -11.74
CA GLN A 51 13.09 -19.37 -10.69
C GLN A 51 11.59 -19.55 -10.97
N GLU A 52 11.18 -19.58 -12.24
CA GLU A 52 9.80 -19.94 -12.65
C GLU A 52 9.53 -21.44 -12.43
N ASP A 53 10.47 -22.31 -12.80
CA ASP A 53 10.39 -23.78 -12.64
C ASP A 53 10.76 -24.27 -11.21
N THR A 54 10.74 -23.43 -10.17
CA THR A 54 10.90 -23.88 -8.76
C THR A 54 9.83 -23.28 -7.83
N PHE A 55 9.00 -24.14 -7.24
CA PHE A 55 8.04 -23.77 -6.19
C PHE A 55 8.77 -23.49 -4.87
N PHE A 56 9.34 -22.29 -4.76
CA PHE A 56 10.02 -21.83 -3.55
C PHE A 56 8.96 -21.54 -2.47
N ILE A 57 8.80 -22.45 -1.50
CA ILE A 57 8.03 -22.16 -0.28
C ILE A 57 8.78 -21.06 0.47
N ARG A 58 8.34 -19.82 0.28
CA ARG A 58 8.84 -18.64 0.99
C ARG A 58 8.34 -18.71 2.44
N ASP A 59 9.22 -18.43 3.40
CA ASP A 59 8.80 -18.20 4.80
C ASP A 59 7.80 -17.03 4.82
N VAL A 60 6.71 -17.17 5.56
CA VAL A 60 5.69 -16.11 5.71
C VAL A 60 6.23 -14.87 6.44
N TYR A 61 7.42 -14.97 7.03
CA TYR A 61 8.17 -13.86 7.61
C TYR A 61 9.41 -13.46 6.80
N GLN A 62 9.63 -14.04 5.61
CA GLN A 62 10.78 -13.72 4.76
C GLN A 62 10.86 -12.22 4.45
N ALA A 63 9.73 -11.59 4.15
CA ALA A 63 9.68 -10.14 3.89
C ALA A 63 10.21 -9.30 5.05
N MET A 64 10.01 -9.74 6.30
CA MET A 64 10.57 -9.10 7.49
C MET A 64 12.07 -9.37 7.64
N PHE A 65 12.54 -10.59 7.39
CA PHE A 65 13.98 -10.89 7.36
C PHE A 65 14.70 -10.07 6.27
N ASP A 66 14.09 -9.91 5.10
CA ASP A 66 14.61 -9.13 3.97
C ASP A 66 14.83 -7.64 4.33
N VAL A 67 13.97 -7.06 5.18
CA VAL A 67 14.06 -5.64 5.63
C VAL A 67 14.74 -5.44 6.99
N LYS A 68 15.28 -6.50 7.62
CA LYS A 68 15.79 -6.44 9.00
C LYS A 68 16.86 -5.36 9.22
N GLU A 69 17.80 -5.24 8.29
CA GLU A 69 18.91 -4.28 8.30
C GLU A 69 18.67 -3.12 7.31
N GLN A 70 17.44 -2.96 6.80
CA GLN A 70 17.07 -1.82 5.95
C GLN A 70 16.56 -0.68 6.84
N PHE A 71 17.20 0.49 6.76
CA PHE A 71 16.86 1.67 7.54
C PHE A 71 16.60 2.87 6.63
N ARG A 72 15.92 3.90 7.15
CA ARG A 72 15.70 5.16 6.42
C ARG A 72 17.01 5.69 5.82
N GLY A 73 17.05 5.79 4.49
CA GLY A 73 18.19 6.31 3.74
C GLY A 73 18.18 7.83 3.63
N HIS A 74 19.19 8.36 2.94
CA HIS A 74 19.27 9.79 2.61
C HIS A 74 18.28 10.15 1.50
N THR A 75 17.75 11.37 1.53
CA THR A 75 17.02 11.97 0.40
C THR A 75 18.01 12.65 -0.53
N GLY A 76 17.96 12.33 -1.82
CA GLY A 76 18.72 13.00 -2.87
C GLY A 76 18.09 14.31 -3.32
N VAL A 77 18.92 15.27 -3.72
CA VAL A 77 18.46 16.44 -4.49
C VAL A 77 19.40 16.73 -5.65
N VAL A 78 18.84 16.95 -6.84
CA VAL A 78 19.57 17.42 -8.03
C VAL A 78 19.03 18.80 -8.41
N TYR A 79 19.93 19.75 -8.63
CA TYR A 79 19.65 21.08 -9.16
C TYR A 79 20.91 21.64 -9.83
N ASP A 80 20.77 22.60 -10.74
CA ASP A 80 21.89 23.32 -11.34
C ASP A 80 21.46 24.76 -11.66
N ASP A 81 22.15 25.75 -11.08
CA ASP A 81 21.74 27.15 -11.23
C ASP A 81 21.83 27.66 -12.69
N ARG A 82 22.52 26.96 -13.61
CA ARG A 82 22.51 27.27 -15.05
C ARG A 82 21.12 27.13 -15.69
N MET A 83 20.19 26.43 -15.06
CA MET A 83 18.80 26.30 -15.53
C MET A 83 18.08 27.65 -15.61
N VAL A 84 18.55 28.70 -14.90
CA VAL A 84 18.01 30.07 -15.02
C VAL A 84 18.35 30.75 -16.34
N GLU A 85 19.29 30.22 -17.13
CA GLU A 85 19.65 30.80 -18.42
C GLU A 85 18.55 30.57 -19.48
N ASN A 86 17.81 29.45 -19.42
CA ASN A 86 16.70 29.20 -20.33
C ASN A 86 15.52 30.12 -20.01
N ARG A 87 15.19 31.03 -20.95
CA ARG A 87 14.04 31.95 -20.87
C ARG A 87 13.63 32.41 -22.28
N CYS A 88 12.37 32.81 -22.43
CA CYS A 88 11.91 33.46 -23.65
C CYS A 88 12.68 34.78 -23.89
N LEU A 89 13.07 35.05 -25.14
CA LEU A 89 13.83 36.26 -25.51
C LEU A 89 12.97 37.39 -26.08
N TRP A 90 11.73 37.09 -26.47
CA TRP A 90 10.83 38.01 -27.17
C TRP A 90 9.56 38.35 -26.38
N ASP A 91 9.27 37.61 -25.31
CA ASP A 91 8.17 37.86 -24.37
C ASP A 91 8.69 37.71 -22.91
N PRO A 92 8.72 38.79 -22.12
CA PRO A 92 9.17 38.74 -20.72
C PRO A 92 8.09 38.21 -19.76
N ASN A 93 6.84 38.08 -20.20
CA ASN A 93 5.69 37.63 -19.39
C ASN A 93 5.38 36.13 -19.61
N TYR A 94 6.21 35.45 -20.41
CA TYR A 94 6.08 34.04 -20.73
C TYR A 94 6.16 33.17 -19.45
N GLN A 95 5.16 32.31 -19.21
CA GLN A 95 4.96 31.67 -17.91
C GLN A 95 6.08 30.70 -17.51
N GLU A 96 6.56 29.90 -18.48
CA GLU A 96 7.75 29.06 -18.32
C GLU A 96 9.00 29.97 -18.24
N CYS A 97 9.39 30.32 -17.02
CA CYS A 97 10.41 31.33 -16.75
C CYS A 97 11.41 30.89 -15.65
N PRO A 98 12.60 31.50 -15.59
CA PRO A 98 13.60 31.24 -14.54
C PRO A 98 13.09 31.37 -13.12
N GLY A 99 12.10 32.24 -12.87
CA GLY A 99 11.49 32.45 -11.55
C GLY A 99 10.90 31.18 -10.94
N ARG A 100 10.47 30.22 -11.78
CA ARG A 100 9.99 28.90 -11.34
C ARG A 100 11.08 28.13 -10.58
N TYR A 101 12.29 28.07 -11.14
CA TYR A 101 13.44 27.44 -10.48
C TYR A 101 13.89 28.24 -9.25
N THR A 102 14.06 29.56 -9.38
CA THR A 102 14.64 30.34 -8.27
C THR A 102 13.73 30.37 -7.06
N LYS A 103 12.40 30.44 -7.22
CA LYS A 103 11.46 30.48 -6.09
C LYS A 103 11.37 29.16 -5.34
N VAL A 104 11.39 28.02 -6.01
CA VAL A 104 11.53 26.70 -5.37
C VAL A 104 12.86 26.63 -4.59
N MET A 105 13.96 27.05 -5.21
CA MET A 105 15.29 27.02 -4.59
C MET A 105 15.46 28.03 -3.45
N GLU A 106 14.77 29.16 -3.47
CA GLU A 106 14.67 30.10 -2.34
C GLU A 106 13.88 29.45 -1.19
N ARG A 107 12.69 28.91 -1.45
CA ARG A 107 11.82 28.35 -0.41
C ARG A 107 12.41 27.09 0.26
N CYS A 108 13.08 26.23 -0.50
CA CYS A 108 13.82 25.09 0.05
C CYS A 108 15.03 25.50 0.91
N ARG A 109 15.57 26.72 0.74
CA ARG A 109 16.61 27.29 1.63
C ARG A 109 15.99 27.94 2.86
N GLU A 110 14.88 28.68 2.72
CA GLU A 110 14.13 29.25 3.86
C GLU A 110 13.73 28.19 4.88
N LEU A 111 13.27 27.02 4.41
CA LEU A 111 12.87 25.89 5.25
C LEU A 111 14.05 24.95 5.63
N GLY A 112 15.30 25.31 5.29
CA GLY A 112 16.49 24.53 5.64
C GLY A 112 16.53 23.11 5.07
N LEU A 113 15.84 22.85 3.95
CA LEU A 113 15.66 21.50 3.42
C LEU A 113 16.89 21.02 2.65
N LEU A 114 17.52 21.90 1.86
CA LEU A 114 18.67 21.52 1.02
C LEU A 114 19.87 21.01 1.85
N ASP A 115 20.13 21.62 3.01
CA ASP A 115 21.22 21.23 3.91
C ASP A 115 21.01 19.84 4.55
N ARG A 116 19.77 19.32 4.50
CA ARG A 116 19.38 17.99 4.99
C ARG A 116 19.38 16.95 3.87
N CYS A 117 19.45 17.38 2.61
CA CYS A 117 19.50 16.52 1.45
C CYS A 117 20.94 16.15 1.08
N LYS A 118 21.11 14.98 0.46
CA LYS A 118 22.34 14.59 -0.20
C LYS A 118 22.34 15.16 -1.62
N PHE A 119 23.13 16.21 -1.85
CA PHE A 119 23.31 16.77 -3.19
C PHE A 119 23.88 15.70 -4.14
N ILE A 120 23.20 15.50 -5.27
CA ILE A 120 23.61 14.64 -6.37
C ILE A 120 24.00 15.56 -7.53
N PRO A 121 25.25 15.51 -8.03
CA PRO A 121 25.68 16.35 -9.13
C PRO A 121 24.84 16.13 -10.39
N SER A 122 24.38 17.24 -10.97
CA SER A 122 23.77 17.28 -12.30
C SER A 122 24.75 16.80 -13.39
N ARG A 123 24.23 16.20 -14.46
CA ARG A 123 24.99 15.90 -15.67
C ARG A 123 24.16 16.16 -16.91
N GLU A 124 24.82 16.36 -18.04
CA GLU A 124 24.16 16.29 -19.34
C GLU A 124 23.85 14.82 -19.69
N ALA A 125 22.71 14.60 -20.34
CA ALA A 125 22.39 13.35 -21.01
C ALA A 125 23.29 13.16 -22.24
N ARG A 126 23.66 11.91 -22.50
CA ARG A 126 24.37 11.51 -23.72
C ARG A 126 23.37 11.45 -24.87
N GLU A 127 23.81 11.73 -26.08
CA GLU A 127 22.93 11.66 -27.27
C GLU A 127 22.34 10.24 -27.43
N GLU A 128 23.12 9.20 -27.11
CA GLU A 128 22.65 7.80 -27.07
C GLU A 128 21.59 7.49 -26.01
N GLU A 129 21.44 8.33 -24.97
CA GLU A 129 20.34 8.24 -23.99
C GLU A 129 19.07 8.89 -24.58
N ILE A 130 19.17 10.09 -25.18
CA ILE A 130 18.02 10.77 -25.82
C ILE A 130 17.43 9.95 -26.97
N LEU A 131 18.30 9.30 -27.75
CA LEU A 131 17.94 8.54 -28.95
C LEU A 131 17.26 7.17 -28.66
N THR A 132 17.03 6.81 -27.40
CA THR A 132 16.26 5.59 -27.08
C THR A 132 14.76 5.76 -27.30
N LEU A 133 14.25 7.00 -27.16
CA LEU A 133 12.84 7.35 -27.36
C LEU A 133 12.63 8.41 -28.45
N HIS A 134 13.52 9.41 -28.60
CA HIS A 134 13.42 10.45 -29.61
C HIS A 134 14.21 10.12 -30.90
N LYS A 135 13.85 10.75 -32.03
CA LYS A 135 14.59 10.60 -33.30
C LYS A 135 15.87 11.45 -33.37
N GLN A 136 16.80 11.08 -34.24
CA GLN A 136 17.99 11.89 -34.58
C GLN A 136 17.61 13.29 -35.09
N GLU A 137 16.61 13.38 -35.99
CA GLU A 137 16.11 14.66 -36.51
C GLU A 137 15.64 15.62 -35.41
N HIS A 138 15.05 15.09 -34.34
CA HIS A 138 14.55 15.83 -33.18
C HIS A 138 15.70 16.47 -32.38
N LEU A 139 16.78 15.71 -32.19
CA LEU A 139 17.98 16.15 -31.50
C LEU A 139 18.78 17.14 -32.36
N ASP A 140 18.98 16.83 -33.65
CA ASP A 140 19.77 17.64 -34.58
C ASP A 140 19.15 19.04 -34.79
N LYS A 141 17.82 19.13 -34.88
CA LYS A 141 17.09 20.41 -34.96
C LYS A 141 17.39 21.32 -33.76
N LEU A 142 17.32 20.79 -32.53
CA LEU A 142 17.56 21.59 -31.32
C LEU A 142 19.04 21.93 -31.17
N LYS A 143 19.93 20.98 -31.47
CA LYS A 143 21.38 21.15 -31.49
C LYS A 143 21.82 22.24 -32.47
N ALA A 144 21.15 22.38 -33.60
CA ALA A 144 21.38 23.45 -34.57
C ALA A 144 20.99 24.87 -34.09
N THR A 145 20.40 25.00 -32.90
CA THR A 145 20.11 26.29 -32.24
C THR A 145 21.11 26.65 -31.13
N GLU A 146 22.03 25.75 -30.74
CA GLU A 146 23.04 26.00 -29.71
C GLU A 146 23.90 27.23 -30.08
N GLY A 147 23.98 28.21 -29.17
CA GLY A 147 24.75 29.43 -29.37
C GLY A 147 24.21 30.40 -30.45
N CYS A 148 23.01 30.18 -31.00
CA CYS A 148 22.45 31.06 -32.01
C CYS A 148 22.06 32.44 -31.44
N SER A 149 22.63 33.51 -31.97
CA SER A 149 22.39 34.90 -31.53
C SER A 149 21.31 35.64 -32.34
N ASP A 150 20.66 34.96 -33.27
CA ASP A 150 19.62 35.48 -34.15
C ASP A 150 18.24 35.24 -33.52
N ILE A 151 17.72 36.26 -32.83
CA ILE A 151 16.48 36.16 -32.04
C ILE A 151 15.27 35.94 -32.95
N ASP A 152 15.18 36.65 -34.07
CA ASP A 152 14.05 36.54 -35.01
C ASP A 152 13.99 35.14 -35.64
N LYS A 153 15.15 34.54 -35.94
CA LYS A 153 15.25 33.14 -36.39
C LYS A 153 14.84 32.16 -35.29
N LEU A 154 15.23 32.38 -34.04
CA LEU A 154 14.84 31.52 -32.92
C LEU A 154 13.33 31.59 -32.65
N GLU A 155 12.74 32.78 -32.71
CA GLU A 155 11.28 32.97 -32.62
C GLU A 155 10.55 32.26 -33.76
N LEU A 156 11.05 32.41 -35.01
CA LEU A 156 10.49 31.71 -36.17
C LEU A 156 10.55 30.19 -36.03
N ILE A 157 11.67 29.61 -35.59
CA ILE A 157 11.76 28.15 -35.35
C ILE A 157 10.79 27.73 -34.23
N SER A 158 10.68 28.52 -33.17
CA SER A 158 9.76 28.25 -32.05
C SER A 158 8.30 28.27 -32.49
N SER A 159 7.93 29.20 -33.38
CA SER A 159 6.57 29.37 -33.90
C SER A 159 6.02 28.17 -34.70
N HIS A 160 6.85 27.18 -35.03
CA HIS A 160 6.41 25.92 -35.65
C HIS A 160 6.00 24.83 -34.65
N TYR A 161 6.03 25.12 -33.34
CA TYR A 161 5.73 24.19 -32.26
C TYR A 161 4.78 24.81 -31.24
N ASP A 162 3.89 23.99 -30.67
CA ASP A 162 2.88 24.49 -29.73
C ASP A 162 3.46 24.75 -28.34
N ALA A 163 3.17 25.93 -27.77
CA ALA A 163 3.67 26.40 -26.48
C ALA A 163 5.20 26.24 -26.29
N ILE A 164 6.02 26.71 -27.24
CA ILE A 164 7.49 26.56 -27.24
C ILE A 164 8.24 27.90 -27.41
N TYR A 165 9.42 28.01 -26.78
CA TYR A 165 10.41 29.07 -27.05
C TYR A 165 11.83 28.50 -27.05
N ILE A 166 12.67 28.89 -28.01
CA ILE A 166 14.06 28.42 -28.08
C ILE A 166 15.03 29.55 -27.75
N HIS A 167 15.87 29.30 -26.75
CA HIS A 167 17.01 30.11 -26.32
C HIS A 167 18.33 29.45 -26.81
N PRO A 168 19.43 30.19 -27.05
CA PRO A 168 20.72 29.61 -27.44
C PRO A 168 21.31 28.54 -26.49
N MET A 169 20.75 28.39 -25.28
CA MET A 169 21.13 27.37 -24.29
C MET A 169 20.12 26.21 -24.16
N THR A 170 18.96 26.26 -24.83
CA THR A 170 17.88 25.27 -24.64
C THR A 170 18.36 23.84 -24.91
N TYR A 171 19.16 23.61 -25.96
CA TYR A 171 19.73 22.29 -26.24
C TYR A 171 20.50 21.71 -25.04
N ARG A 172 21.46 22.47 -24.49
CA ARG A 172 22.30 22.05 -23.37
C ARG A 172 21.52 21.87 -22.08
N LEU A 173 20.57 22.77 -21.82
CA LEU A 173 19.78 22.72 -20.59
C LEU A 173 18.73 21.60 -20.65
N SER A 174 18.20 21.25 -21.82
CA SER A 174 17.39 20.05 -22.00
C SER A 174 18.20 18.76 -21.78
N LEU A 175 19.45 18.69 -22.28
CA LEU A 175 20.35 17.57 -21.93
C LEU A 175 20.64 17.53 -20.42
N LEU A 176 20.83 18.68 -19.78
CA LEU A 176 21.08 18.78 -18.33
C LEU A 176 19.84 18.36 -17.51
N SER A 177 18.63 18.70 -17.95
CA SER A 177 17.35 18.28 -17.36
C SER A 177 17.19 16.76 -17.37
N VAL A 178 17.34 16.13 -18.53
CA VAL A 178 17.26 14.68 -18.69
C VAL A 178 18.38 13.98 -17.92
N GLY A 179 19.62 14.44 -18.06
CA GLY A 179 20.78 13.80 -17.43
C GLY A 179 20.74 13.88 -15.91
N SER A 180 20.21 14.97 -15.35
CA SER A 180 19.91 15.12 -13.92
C SER A 180 18.84 14.14 -13.44
N THR A 181 17.77 13.98 -14.24
CA THR A 181 16.66 13.06 -13.95
C THR A 181 17.09 11.60 -13.98
N ILE A 182 17.86 11.20 -15.01
CA ILE A 182 18.48 9.87 -15.08
C ILE A 182 19.43 9.68 -13.88
N GLN A 183 20.26 10.67 -13.53
CA GLN A 183 21.22 10.54 -12.43
C GLN A 183 20.55 10.34 -11.07
N LEU A 184 19.42 10.99 -10.81
CA LEU A 184 18.62 10.77 -9.60
C LEU A 184 18.12 9.32 -9.52
N VAL A 185 17.53 8.80 -10.59
CA VAL A 185 17.05 7.41 -10.67
C VAL A 185 18.20 6.41 -10.51
N ASP A 186 19.36 6.70 -11.12
CA ASP A 186 20.60 5.93 -10.98
C ASP A 186 21.03 5.83 -9.50
N GLU A 187 21.05 6.93 -8.75
CA GLU A 187 21.47 6.95 -7.34
C GLU A 187 20.43 6.37 -6.37
N ILE A 188 19.13 6.44 -6.69
CA ILE A 188 18.06 5.74 -5.96
C ILE A 188 18.22 4.22 -6.14
N LEU A 189 18.38 3.74 -7.37
CA LEU A 189 18.45 2.30 -7.66
C LEU A 189 19.78 1.65 -7.22
N LYS A 190 20.85 2.45 -7.03
CA LYS A 190 22.09 2.02 -6.34
C LYS A 190 21.98 1.96 -4.82
N GLY A 191 20.92 2.53 -4.22
CA GLY A 191 20.81 2.73 -2.77
C GLY A 191 21.76 3.82 -2.22
N THR A 192 22.32 4.68 -3.08
CA THR A 192 23.10 5.85 -2.66
C THR A 192 22.23 6.86 -1.89
N VAL A 193 20.94 6.90 -2.24
CA VAL A 193 19.82 7.59 -1.60
C VAL A 193 18.61 6.66 -1.60
N GLN A 194 17.63 6.86 -0.71
CA GLN A 194 16.37 6.10 -0.71
C GLN A 194 15.39 6.65 -1.75
N ASN A 195 15.29 7.98 -1.81
CA ASN A 195 14.37 8.75 -2.64
C ASN A 195 15.04 10.07 -3.04
N GLY A 196 14.36 10.93 -3.80
CA GLY A 196 14.84 12.30 -3.99
C GLY A 196 14.07 13.12 -5.02
N MET A 197 14.53 14.37 -5.21
CA MET A 197 13.90 15.35 -6.10
C MET A 197 14.88 15.93 -7.11
N ALA A 198 14.45 16.07 -8.36
CA ALA A 198 15.13 16.80 -9.41
C ALA A 198 14.41 18.15 -9.61
N ILE A 199 15.02 19.23 -9.12
CA ILE A 199 14.53 20.60 -9.28
C ILE A 199 15.10 21.12 -10.60
N ILE A 200 14.45 20.72 -11.69
CA ILE A 200 14.96 20.85 -13.06
C ILE A 200 14.09 21.75 -13.94
N ARG A 201 14.71 22.34 -14.97
CA ARG A 201 14.05 23.01 -16.12
C ARG A 201 14.96 22.90 -17.36
N PRO A 202 14.41 22.74 -18.58
CA PRO A 202 12.98 22.70 -18.93
C PRO A 202 12.27 21.39 -18.55
N PRO A 203 10.92 21.39 -18.52
CA PRO A 203 10.10 20.19 -18.35
C PRO A 203 10.24 19.22 -19.54
N GLY A 204 9.62 18.05 -19.43
CA GLY A 204 9.75 16.93 -20.37
C GLY A 204 8.47 16.16 -20.70
N HIS A 205 7.45 16.11 -19.84
CA HIS A 205 6.33 15.15 -20.01
C HIS A 205 5.50 15.31 -21.31
N HIS A 206 5.57 16.46 -21.99
CA HIS A 206 4.98 16.70 -23.32
C HIS A 206 5.91 16.50 -24.53
N ALA A 207 7.21 16.22 -24.32
CA ALA A 207 8.18 16.15 -25.41
C ALA A 207 7.97 14.89 -26.27
N MET A 208 7.40 15.06 -27.46
CA MET A 208 7.07 13.95 -28.35
C MET A 208 8.32 13.37 -29.05
N LYS A 209 8.15 12.22 -29.69
CA LYS A 209 9.18 11.45 -30.39
C LYS A 209 9.94 12.22 -31.49
N ASN A 210 9.34 13.26 -32.07
CA ASN A 210 9.94 14.08 -33.13
C ASN A 210 9.44 15.55 -33.16
N GLU A 211 8.81 16.02 -32.08
CA GLU A 211 8.14 17.32 -32.00
C GLU A 211 8.26 17.89 -30.58
N TYR A 212 8.58 19.19 -30.46
CA TYR A 212 8.57 19.89 -29.17
C TYR A 212 7.14 20.39 -28.90
N CYS A 213 6.69 20.36 -27.64
CA CYS A 213 5.33 20.73 -27.27
C CYS A 213 5.30 21.13 -25.79
N GLY A 214 4.49 22.10 -25.39
CA GLY A 214 4.22 22.39 -23.97
C GLY A 214 5.48 22.64 -23.15
N TYR A 215 6.36 23.54 -23.62
CA TYR A 215 7.66 23.85 -23.04
C TYR A 215 8.69 22.68 -22.99
N CYS A 216 8.34 21.49 -23.48
CA CYS A 216 9.12 20.26 -23.34
C CYS A 216 9.92 19.94 -24.61
N TYR A 217 11.20 19.58 -24.44
CA TYR A 217 12.12 19.28 -25.56
C TYR A 217 12.52 17.81 -25.63
N PHE A 218 12.86 17.21 -24.49
CA PHE A 218 13.15 15.78 -24.34
C PHE A 218 12.41 15.27 -23.10
N ASN A 219 11.87 14.05 -23.12
CA ASN A 219 11.00 13.58 -22.05
C ASN A 219 11.84 13.05 -20.87
N ASN A 220 12.07 13.92 -19.88
CA ASN A 220 12.86 13.66 -18.67
C ASN A 220 12.48 12.35 -17.98
N VAL A 221 11.18 12.21 -17.68
CA VAL A 221 10.62 11.09 -16.91
C VAL A 221 10.65 9.80 -17.72
N ALA A 222 10.21 9.84 -18.99
CA ALA A 222 10.20 8.65 -19.85
C ALA A 222 11.62 8.14 -20.17
N LEU A 223 12.59 9.03 -20.42
CA LEU A 223 13.97 8.64 -20.68
C LEU A 223 14.63 7.99 -19.44
N ALA A 224 14.29 8.43 -18.23
CA ALA A 224 14.78 7.81 -17.00
C ALA A 224 14.08 6.47 -16.69
N ALA A 225 12.78 6.34 -16.95
CA ALA A 225 12.07 5.06 -16.88
C ALA A 225 12.65 4.05 -17.89
N ASP A 226 12.85 4.46 -19.14
CA ASP A 226 13.40 3.63 -20.21
C ASP A 226 14.84 3.18 -19.93
N HIS A 227 15.69 4.06 -19.39
CA HIS A 227 17.02 3.71 -18.87
C HIS A 227 16.93 2.68 -17.72
N ALA A 228 16.03 2.87 -16.75
CA ALA A 228 15.85 1.91 -15.67
C ALA A 228 15.42 0.52 -16.17
N LEU A 229 14.53 0.46 -17.16
CA LEU A 229 14.09 -0.78 -17.82
C LEU A 229 15.20 -1.44 -18.66
N LYS A 230 15.92 -0.67 -19.49
CA LYS A 230 16.89 -1.20 -20.46
C LYS A 230 18.28 -1.47 -19.87
N ASN A 231 18.70 -0.67 -18.90
CA ASN A 231 20.07 -0.65 -18.38
C ASN A 231 20.18 -1.13 -16.93
N LEU A 232 19.16 -0.91 -16.09
CA LEU A 232 19.17 -1.28 -14.67
C LEU A 232 18.33 -2.53 -14.34
N GLY A 233 17.51 -3.01 -15.27
CA GLY A 233 16.84 -4.33 -15.20
C GLY A 233 15.48 -4.33 -14.49
N LEU A 234 14.86 -3.15 -14.34
CA LEU A 234 13.52 -2.98 -13.77
C LEU A 234 12.46 -3.59 -14.70
N ASN A 235 11.34 -4.03 -14.13
CA ASN A 235 10.24 -4.70 -14.82
C ASN A 235 8.87 -4.10 -14.48
N ARG A 236 8.73 -3.33 -13.38
CA ARG A 236 7.52 -2.58 -13.04
C ARG A 236 7.86 -1.19 -12.51
N ILE A 237 7.57 -0.16 -13.31
CA ILE A 237 7.74 1.26 -12.93
C ILE A 237 6.36 1.91 -12.93
N LEU A 238 6.03 2.63 -11.86
CA LEU A 238 4.83 3.49 -11.83
C LEU A 238 5.27 4.92 -12.13
N ILE A 239 4.65 5.54 -13.15
CA ILE A 239 4.73 6.97 -13.40
C ILE A 239 3.42 7.60 -12.95
N VAL A 240 3.48 8.50 -11.97
CA VAL A 240 2.35 9.32 -11.54
C VAL A 240 2.56 10.74 -12.07
N ASP A 241 1.67 11.20 -12.92
CA ASP A 241 1.63 12.57 -13.41
C ASP A 241 0.48 13.33 -12.72
N TRP A 242 0.86 14.27 -11.86
CA TRP A 242 -0.09 15.15 -11.16
C TRP A 242 -0.04 16.59 -11.68
N ASP A 243 0.74 16.83 -12.74
CA ASP A 243 0.68 18.08 -13.50
C ASP A 243 -0.72 18.25 -14.08
N VAL A 244 -1.24 19.48 -14.08
CA VAL A 244 -2.63 19.72 -14.51
C VAL A 244 -2.82 19.53 -16.02
N HIS A 245 -1.76 19.34 -16.78
CA HIS A 245 -1.80 19.06 -18.22
C HIS A 245 -1.51 17.58 -18.49
N HIS A 246 -2.20 16.99 -19.46
CA HIS A 246 -1.95 15.59 -19.82
C HIS A 246 -0.55 15.43 -20.45
N GLY A 247 0.33 14.67 -19.79
CA GLY A 247 1.64 14.22 -20.29
C GLY A 247 1.56 13.22 -21.46
N GLN A 248 0.80 13.57 -22.50
CA GLN A 248 0.49 12.75 -23.68
C GLN A 248 1.72 12.08 -24.32
N ALA A 249 2.89 12.74 -24.34
CA ALA A 249 4.10 12.13 -24.87
C ALA A 249 4.63 11.00 -23.99
N THR A 250 4.44 11.08 -22.67
CA THR A 250 4.77 10.01 -21.72
C THR A 250 3.84 8.81 -21.91
N GLN A 251 2.53 9.04 -22.05
CA GLN A 251 1.54 8.05 -22.49
C GLN A 251 1.99 7.35 -23.78
N GLN A 252 2.25 8.12 -24.85
CA GLN A 252 2.63 7.60 -26.17
C GLN A 252 3.93 6.79 -26.17
N MET A 253 4.86 7.05 -25.24
CA MET A 253 6.13 6.32 -25.14
C MET A 253 5.97 4.93 -24.52
N PHE A 254 4.92 4.68 -23.73
CA PHE A 254 4.70 3.42 -23.01
C PHE A 254 3.35 2.74 -23.28
N TYR A 255 2.52 3.29 -24.17
CA TYR A 255 1.14 2.84 -24.47
C TYR A 255 0.98 1.33 -24.77
N SER A 256 2.06 0.63 -25.14
CA SER A 256 2.10 -0.82 -25.41
C SER A 256 3.09 -1.62 -24.53
N ASP A 257 3.59 -1.06 -23.42
CA ASP A 257 4.59 -1.69 -22.55
C ASP A 257 4.09 -1.85 -21.09
N PRO A 258 3.56 -3.04 -20.69
CA PRO A 258 2.98 -3.26 -19.35
C PRO A 258 3.98 -3.21 -18.20
N ARG A 259 5.26 -2.96 -18.50
CA ARG A 259 6.31 -2.73 -17.50
C ARG A 259 6.28 -1.30 -16.95
N VAL A 260 5.51 -0.41 -17.58
CA VAL A 260 5.24 0.94 -17.09
C VAL A 260 3.74 1.11 -16.90
N LEU A 261 3.32 1.35 -15.66
CA LEU A 261 1.99 1.85 -15.36
C LEU A 261 2.06 3.38 -15.39
N TYR A 262 1.39 4.01 -16.34
CA TYR A 262 1.26 5.46 -16.42
C TYR A 262 -0.11 5.88 -15.87
N PHE A 263 -0.11 6.92 -15.03
CA PHE A 263 -1.32 7.45 -14.40
C PHE A 263 -1.28 8.98 -14.40
N SER A 264 -2.25 9.65 -15.01
CA SER A 264 -2.28 11.12 -15.16
C SER A 264 -3.58 11.74 -14.64
N ILE A 265 -3.49 12.82 -13.87
CA ILE A 265 -4.63 13.63 -13.38
C ILE A 265 -4.54 15.03 -13.96
N HIS A 266 -5.38 15.38 -14.93
CA HIS A 266 -5.23 16.60 -15.71
C HIS A 266 -6.57 17.27 -16.03
N ARG A 267 -6.57 18.61 -16.17
CA ARG A 267 -7.69 19.37 -16.73
C ARG A 267 -7.93 18.92 -18.17
N TYR A 268 -9.20 18.72 -18.52
CA TYR A 268 -9.61 18.20 -19.83
C TYR A 268 -10.84 18.95 -20.37
N GLU A 269 -11.84 19.18 -19.52
CA GLU A 269 -13.09 19.89 -19.87
C GLU A 269 -13.66 19.40 -21.21
N HIS A 270 -13.90 18.09 -21.32
CA HIS A 270 -14.38 17.42 -22.55
C HIS A 270 -13.51 17.72 -23.79
N GLY A 271 -12.19 17.71 -23.60
CA GLY A 271 -11.19 18.02 -24.62
C GLY A 271 -11.06 19.49 -24.98
N SER A 272 -11.80 20.41 -24.35
CA SER A 272 -11.70 21.85 -24.61
C SER A 272 -10.54 22.55 -23.91
N PHE A 273 -9.83 21.87 -23.00
CA PHE A 273 -8.56 22.34 -22.44
C PHE A 273 -7.33 21.74 -23.15
N TRP A 274 -6.22 22.49 -23.15
CA TRP A 274 -4.96 22.11 -23.79
C TRP A 274 -4.36 20.83 -23.15
N PRO A 275 -3.83 19.85 -23.92
CA PRO A 275 -3.46 19.91 -25.34
C PRO A 275 -4.58 19.61 -26.36
N TYR A 276 -5.84 19.60 -25.94
CA TYR A 276 -7.02 19.37 -26.80
C TYR A 276 -7.00 18.03 -27.54
N LEU A 277 -6.62 16.95 -26.83
CA LEU A 277 -6.45 15.62 -27.42
C LEU A 277 -7.47 14.62 -26.89
N ARG A 278 -8.25 14.02 -27.79
CA ARG A 278 -9.19 12.93 -27.47
C ARG A 278 -8.53 11.74 -26.79
N GLU A 279 -7.24 11.50 -27.04
CA GLU A 279 -6.45 10.45 -26.38
C GLU A 279 -6.08 10.74 -24.91
N SER A 280 -6.49 11.89 -24.36
CA SER A 280 -6.37 12.21 -22.92
C SER A 280 -7.55 11.69 -22.10
N ASP A 281 -8.59 11.13 -22.73
CA ASP A 281 -9.80 10.71 -22.02
C ASP A 281 -9.64 9.34 -21.33
N PHE A 282 -10.59 8.99 -20.47
CA PHE A 282 -10.54 7.83 -19.58
C PHE A 282 -10.57 6.45 -20.28
N ASP A 283 -10.97 6.38 -21.55
CA ASP A 283 -11.10 5.13 -22.33
C ASP A 283 -9.83 4.76 -23.11
N TYR A 284 -8.84 5.65 -23.17
CA TYR A 284 -7.54 5.41 -23.81
C TYR A 284 -6.60 4.60 -22.90
N THR A 285 -6.98 3.35 -22.61
CA THR A 285 -6.33 2.53 -21.57
C THR A 285 -5.12 1.72 -22.02
N GLY A 286 -4.47 2.08 -23.14
CA GLY A 286 -3.33 1.35 -23.71
C GLY A 286 -3.68 0.40 -24.86
N GLU A 287 -2.67 -0.18 -25.50
CA GLU A 287 -2.80 -1.13 -26.63
C GLU A 287 -1.91 -2.37 -26.49
N GLY A 288 -2.29 -3.46 -27.16
CA GLY A 288 -1.52 -4.70 -27.17
C GLY A 288 -1.28 -5.25 -25.75
N GLU A 289 -0.03 -5.58 -25.43
CA GLU A 289 0.37 -6.03 -24.08
C GLU A 289 0.23 -4.92 -23.02
N GLY A 290 0.23 -3.64 -23.42
CA GLY A 290 0.07 -2.48 -22.53
C GLY A 290 -1.38 -2.10 -22.24
N LYS A 291 -2.36 -2.84 -22.77
CA LYS A 291 -3.79 -2.61 -22.48
C LYS A 291 -4.05 -2.80 -20.97
N GLY A 292 -4.67 -1.79 -20.36
CA GLY A 292 -4.87 -1.66 -18.92
C GLY A 292 -3.81 -0.84 -18.18
N PHE A 293 -2.67 -0.50 -18.79
CA PHE A 293 -1.53 0.13 -18.09
C PHE A 293 -1.42 1.66 -18.28
N ASN A 294 -2.45 2.29 -18.86
CA ASN A 294 -2.50 3.74 -19.09
C ASN A 294 -3.78 4.35 -18.50
N PHE A 295 -3.68 4.99 -17.35
CA PHE A 295 -4.81 5.59 -16.63
C PHE A 295 -4.85 7.10 -16.85
N ASN A 296 -5.90 7.58 -17.51
CA ASN A 296 -6.20 9.01 -17.62
C ASN A 296 -7.37 9.37 -16.70
N VAL A 297 -7.20 10.39 -15.85
CA VAL A 297 -8.24 10.92 -14.97
C VAL A 297 -8.58 12.35 -15.41
N PRO A 298 -9.46 12.52 -16.41
CA PRO A 298 -9.81 13.83 -16.95
C PRO A 298 -10.67 14.63 -15.97
N LEU A 299 -10.17 15.81 -15.57
CA LEU A 299 -10.91 16.78 -14.77
C LEU A 299 -11.78 17.62 -15.71
N ASN A 300 -13.09 17.36 -15.68
CA ASN A 300 -14.07 17.96 -16.59
C ASN A 300 -14.64 19.31 -16.11
N LYS A 301 -14.14 19.84 -14.99
CA LYS A 301 -14.41 21.19 -14.47
C LYS A 301 -13.18 21.73 -13.75
N ILE A 302 -13.01 23.05 -13.76
CA ILE A 302 -12.09 23.78 -12.87
C ILE A 302 -12.54 23.73 -11.39
N GLY A 303 -11.70 24.21 -10.47
CA GLY A 303 -12.02 24.30 -9.04
C GLY A 303 -11.92 22.98 -8.26
N MET A 304 -11.25 21.96 -8.80
CA MET A 304 -11.05 20.69 -8.09
C MET A 304 -10.19 20.89 -6.83
N THR A 305 -10.62 20.32 -5.72
CA THR A 305 -10.08 20.57 -4.38
C THR A 305 -9.18 19.44 -3.89
N ASN A 306 -8.62 19.60 -2.68
CA ASN A 306 -7.98 18.52 -1.93
C ASN A 306 -8.84 17.25 -1.83
N ALA A 307 -10.18 17.39 -1.70
CA ALA A 307 -11.08 16.24 -1.56
C ALA A 307 -11.19 15.44 -2.86
N ASP A 308 -11.22 16.13 -4.00
CA ASP A 308 -11.26 15.52 -5.32
C ASP A 308 -9.97 14.74 -5.60
N TYR A 309 -8.81 15.36 -5.38
CA TYR A 309 -7.50 14.70 -5.58
C TYR A 309 -7.28 13.52 -4.63
N LEU A 310 -7.68 13.63 -3.36
CA LEU A 310 -7.63 12.51 -2.41
C LEU A 310 -8.58 11.37 -2.82
N ALA A 311 -9.75 11.67 -3.35
CA ALA A 311 -10.67 10.65 -3.86
C ALA A 311 -10.09 9.89 -5.06
N ILE A 312 -9.45 10.58 -6.02
CA ILE A 312 -8.75 9.92 -7.15
C ILE A 312 -7.69 8.97 -6.64
N PHE A 313 -6.91 9.40 -5.65
CA PHE A 313 -5.86 8.59 -5.04
C PHE A 313 -6.43 7.37 -4.30
N GLN A 314 -7.45 7.55 -3.47
CA GLN A 314 -8.02 6.49 -2.64
C GLN A 314 -8.86 5.48 -3.43
N GLN A 315 -9.61 5.92 -4.44
CA GLN A 315 -10.52 5.05 -5.20
C GLN A 315 -9.89 4.42 -6.45
N VAL A 316 -8.80 4.99 -6.99
CA VAL A 316 -8.16 4.50 -8.22
C VAL A 316 -6.66 4.21 -8.03
N LEU A 317 -5.84 5.23 -7.70
CA LEU A 317 -4.37 5.09 -7.76
C LEU A 317 -3.79 4.13 -6.70
N LEU A 318 -4.24 4.20 -5.44
CA LEU A 318 -3.71 3.34 -4.38
C LEU A 318 -4.15 1.86 -4.55
N PRO A 319 -5.41 1.55 -4.92
CA PRO A 319 -5.79 0.21 -5.36
C PRO A 319 -4.90 -0.34 -6.49
N VAL A 320 -4.74 0.38 -7.60
CA VAL A 320 -3.97 -0.12 -8.76
C VAL A 320 -2.47 -0.21 -8.48
N ALA A 321 -1.87 0.78 -7.80
CA ALA A 321 -0.45 0.77 -7.44
C ALA A 321 -0.12 -0.36 -6.45
N THR A 322 -1.07 -0.75 -5.60
CA THR A 322 -0.92 -1.89 -4.69
C THR A 322 -1.00 -3.24 -5.41
N GLU A 323 -1.88 -3.39 -6.41
CA GLU A 323 -1.93 -4.60 -7.24
C GLU A 323 -0.71 -4.69 -8.18
N PHE A 324 -0.25 -3.58 -8.75
CA PHE A 324 0.91 -3.51 -9.65
C PHE A 324 2.25 -3.74 -8.94
N GLN A 325 2.38 -3.36 -7.67
CA GLN A 325 3.60 -3.47 -6.87
C GLN A 325 4.85 -2.90 -7.57
N PRO A 326 4.92 -1.57 -7.82
CA PRO A 326 6.04 -0.96 -8.54
C PRO A 326 7.38 -1.19 -7.83
N GLU A 327 8.44 -1.35 -8.62
CA GLU A 327 9.83 -1.47 -8.16
C GLU A 327 10.55 -0.11 -8.11
N LEU A 328 9.99 0.90 -8.78
CA LEU A 328 10.36 2.31 -8.76
C LEU A 328 9.09 3.13 -9.00
N ILE A 329 8.94 4.26 -8.30
CA ILE A 329 7.94 5.28 -8.61
C ILE A 329 8.66 6.53 -9.12
N ILE A 330 8.20 7.09 -10.24
CA ILE A 330 8.60 8.40 -10.73
C ILE A 330 7.37 9.30 -10.73
N VAL A 331 7.50 10.51 -10.18
CA VAL A 331 6.42 11.50 -10.17
C VAL A 331 6.77 12.62 -11.14
N SER A 332 5.99 12.76 -12.22
CA SER A 332 5.93 13.98 -13.02
C SER A 332 5.22 15.03 -12.17
N ALA A 333 5.99 15.96 -11.61
CA ALA A 333 5.55 16.81 -10.51
C ALA A 333 5.33 18.25 -10.98
N GLY A 334 4.21 18.48 -11.64
CA GLY A 334 3.65 19.82 -11.82
C GLY A 334 3.08 20.41 -10.52
N TYR A 335 2.94 21.73 -10.47
CA TYR A 335 2.33 22.45 -9.35
C TYR A 335 1.36 23.53 -9.86
N ASP A 336 0.67 23.21 -10.95
CA ASP A 336 -0.32 24.04 -11.66
C ASP A 336 -1.77 23.62 -11.36
N ALA A 337 -1.99 22.44 -10.79
CA ALA A 337 -3.20 22.15 -10.03
C ALA A 337 -3.26 22.91 -8.69
N ALA A 338 -2.18 23.59 -8.29
CA ALA A 338 -2.11 24.31 -7.04
C ALA A 338 -2.90 25.64 -7.08
N VAL A 339 -3.54 25.98 -5.96
CA VAL A 339 -4.29 27.23 -5.73
C VAL A 339 -3.60 28.43 -6.38
N GLY A 340 -4.35 29.16 -7.22
CA GLY A 340 -3.90 30.41 -7.84
C GLY A 340 -3.13 30.26 -9.16
N CYS A 341 -2.86 29.05 -9.64
CA CYS A 341 -2.30 28.84 -10.97
C CYS A 341 -3.18 29.46 -12.09
N PRO A 342 -2.60 30.17 -13.08
CA PRO A 342 -3.35 30.70 -14.22
C PRO A 342 -3.93 29.62 -15.13
N GLU A 343 -3.18 28.55 -15.44
CA GLU A 343 -3.59 27.55 -16.44
C GLU A 343 -4.50 26.46 -15.85
N GLY A 344 -4.19 25.96 -14.66
CA GLY A 344 -4.91 24.82 -14.08
C GLY A 344 -6.26 25.18 -13.46
N GLU A 345 -6.35 26.34 -12.83
CA GLU A 345 -7.58 26.85 -12.18
C GLU A 345 -8.21 25.89 -11.14
N MET A 346 -7.40 25.00 -10.57
CA MET A 346 -7.78 24.10 -9.48
C MET A 346 -7.41 24.70 -8.10
N GLU A 347 -7.94 24.09 -7.04
CA GLU A 347 -7.82 24.54 -5.65
C GLU A 347 -7.06 23.55 -4.76
N VAL A 348 -6.08 22.81 -5.31
CA VAL A 348 -5.21 21.93 -4.51
C VAL A 348 -4.29 22.79 -3.64
N THR A 349 -4.36 22.62 -2.31
CA THR A 349 -3.52 23.41 -1.40
C THR A 349 -2.09 22.86 -1.36
N PRO A 350 -1.04 23.70 -1.16
CA PRO A 350 0.35 23.23 -1.14
C PRO A 350 0.62 22.07 -0.16
N ALA A 351 -0.13 22.00 0.94
CA ALA A 351 -0.05 20.90 1.91
C ALA A 351 -0.57 19.56 1.36
N CYS A 352 -1.53 19.56 0.44
CA CYS A 352 -2.11 18.33 -0.12
C CYS A 352 -1.06 17.49 -0.86
N TYR A 353 -0.11 18.10 -1.57
CA TYR A 353 0.99 17.38 -2.24
C TYR A 353 1.82 16.52 -1.28
N ALA A 354 1.97 16.93 -0.01
CA ALA A 354 2.62 16.13 1.02
C ALA A 354 1.83 14.84 1.33
N HIS A 355 0.50 14.91 1.37
CA HIS A 355 -0.37 13.74 1.56
C HIS A 355 -0.36 12.81 0.34
N LEU A 356 -0.50 13.36 -0.88
CA LEU A 356 -0.45 12.61 -2.14
C LEU A 356 0.87 11.85 -2.29
N LEU A 357 2.01 12.51 -2.02
CA LEU A 357 3.30 11.82 -2.05
C LEU A 357 3.41 10.76 -0.95
N THR A 358 3.00 11.08 0.29
CA THR A 358 3.16 10.14 1.41
C THR A 358 2.35 8.86 1.21
N SER A 359 1.17 8.90 0.58
CA SER A 359 0.42 7.67 0.30
C SER A 359 1.18 6.70 -0.63
N LEU A 360 2.09 7.21 -1.46
CA LEU A 360 2.92 6.43 -2.38
C LEU A 360 4.25 5.96 -1.78
N THR A 361 4.83 6.66 -0.80
CA THR A 361 6.20 6.36 -0.28
C THR A 361 6.33 5.06 0.52
N GLY A 362 5.21 4.40 0.87
CA GLY A 362 5.24 3.03 1.40
C GLY A 362 5.53 1.98 0.31
N LEU A 363 5.10 2.24 -0.93
CA LEU A 363 5.31 1.35 -2.08
C LEU A 363 6.75 1.47 -2.61
N ALA A 364 7.15 0.52 -3.48
CA ALA A 364 8.51 0.41 -4.02
C ALA A 364 9.64 0.43 -2.96
N SER A 365 9.34 0.04 -1.71
CA SER A 365 10.24 0.22 -0.55
C SER A 365 10.79 1.64 -0.42
N GLY A 366 9.96 2.64 -0.74
CA GLY A 366 10.30 4.06 -0.67
C GLY A 366 11.16 4.60 -1.81
N LYS A 367 11.42 3.82 -2.87
CA LYS A 367 12.15 4.26 -4.07
C LYS A 367 11.27 5.18 -4.93
N VAL A 368 11.29 6.47 -4.61
CA VAL A 368 10.51 7.52 -5.29
C VAL A 368 11.42 8.62 -5.81
N ALA A 369 11.28 8.95 -7.10
CA ALA A 369 11.94 10.09 -7.76
C ALA A 369 10.89 11.15 -8.13
N VAL A 370 11.01 12.37 -7.60
CA VAL A 370 10.11 13.49 -7.90
C VAL A 370 10.78 14.43 -8.90
N ILE A 371 10.19 14.62 -10.07
CA ILE A 371 10.79 15.37 -11.19
C ILE A 371 9.94 16.60 -11.46
N LEU A 372 10.52 17.81 -11.37
CA LEU A 372 9.77 19.05 -11.58
C LEU A 372 9.33 19.21 -13.05
N GLU A 373 8.02 19.30 -13.28
CA GLU A 373 7.42 19.55 -14.61
C GLU A 373 6.85 20.98 -14.68
N GLY A 374 5.53 21.19 -14.59
CA GLY A 374 4.84 22.48 -14.65
C GLY A 374 4.63 23.22 -13.31
N GLY A 375 3.61 24.06 -13.24
CA GLY A 375 3.33 24.99 -12.13
C GLY A 375 3.82 26.42 -12.40
N TYR A 376 2.89 27.38 -12.44
CA TYR A 376 3.16 28.74 -12.94
C TYR A 376 2.83 29.88 -11.96
N PHE A 377 2.02 29.66 -10.92
CA PHE A 377 1.92 30.63 -9.81
C PHE A 377 3.04 30.41 -8.81
N LEU A 378 4.06 31.28 -8.86
CA LEU A 378 5.37 31.03 -8.26
C LEU A 378 5.36 30.75 -6.74
N LYS A 379 4.42 31.33 -5.98
CA LYS A 379 4.29 31.07 -4.53
C LYS A 379 3.77 29.65 -4.25
N SER A 380 2.72 29.22 -4.95
CA SER A 380 2.12 27.89 -4.80
C SER A 380 3.06 26.78 -5.27
N LEU A 381 3.75 27.02 -6.40
CA LEU A 381 4.84 26.18 -6.87
C LEU A 381 5.94 26.02 -5.81
N ALA A 382 6.44 27.13 -5.26
CA ALA A 382 7.54 27.12 -4.30
C ALA A 382 7.15 26.44 -2.98
N GLU A 383 5.96 26.69 -2.46
CA GLU A 383 5.46 26.04 -1.24
C GLU A 383 5.21 24.55 -1.48
N GLY A 384 4.51 24.18 -2.56
CA GLY A 384 4.20 22.79 -2.89
C GLY A 384 5.47 21.96 -3.08
N ALA A 385 6.41 22.44 -3.91
CA ALA A 385 7.69 21.77 -4.15
C ALA A 385 8.53 21.62 -2.87
N ALA A 386 8.55 22.63 -1.99
CA ALA A 386 9.28 22.54 -0.73
C ALA A 386 8.61 21.57 0.27
N LEU A 387 7.27 21.52 0.32
CA LEU A 387 6.55 20.55 1.15
C LEU A 387 6.72 19.12 0.62
N THR A 388 6.71 18.91 -0.70
CA THR A 388 7.07 17.63 -1.33
C THR A 388 8.49 17.19 -0.95
N LEU A 389 9.48 18.09 -1.00
CA LEU A 389 10.86 17.77 -0.56
C LEU A 389 10.94 17.47 0.94
N ARG A 390 10.17 18.19 1.78
CA ARG A 390 10.07 17.92 3.23
C ARG A 390 9.43 16.55 3.51
N THR A 391 8.46 16.11 2.72
CA THR A 391 7.93 14.74 2.75
C THR A 391 8.94 13.70 2.29
N LEU A 392 9.75 13.97 1.26
CA LEU A 392 10.84 13.06 0.86
C LEU A 392 11.87 12.89 1.98
N LEU A 393 12.23 13.98 2.68
CA LEU A 393 13.06 13.94 3.90
C LEU A 393 12.37 13.16 5.05
N GLY A 394 11.04 13.08 5.03
CA GLY A 394 10.23 12.23 5.89
C GLY A 394 9.72 12.92 7.14
N ASP A 395 9.58 14.24 7.14
CA ASP A 395 8.89 14.93 8.24
C ASP A 395 7.38 14.75 8.06
N SER A 396 6.63 14.72 9.16
CA SER A 396 5.17 14.52 9.13
C SER A 396 4.47 15.53 8.22
N CYS A 397 3.43 15.09 7.49
CA CYS A 397 2.59 16.00 6.70
C CYS A 397 2.09 17.18 7.56
N PRO A 398 1.98 18.40 7.00
CA PRO A 398 1.20 19.44 7.64
C PRO A 398 -0.28 19.02 7.68
N ASN A 399 -1.05 19.50 8.66
CA ASN A 399 -2.51 19.33 8.59
C ASN A 399 -3.07 20.06 7.35
N ILE A 400 -3.94 19.40 6.60
CA ILE A 400 -4.80 20.04 5.60
C ILE A 400 -6.10 20.57 6.23
N GLU A 401 -6.86 21.30 5.43
CA GLU A 401 -8.15 21.89 5.76
C GLU A 401 -9.27 20.83 5.95
N SER A 402 -10.46 21.26 6.38
CA SER A 402 -11.65 20.40 6.36
C SER A 402 -12.04 20.11 4.91
N LEU A 403 -12.21 18.83 4.56
CA LEU A 403 -12.54 18.44 3.19
C LEU A 403 -14.01 18.69 2.86
N PRO A 404 -14.34 19.33 1.72
CA PRO A 404 -15.70 19.31 1.17
C PRO A 404 -16.05 17.90 0.64
N PRO A 405 -17.33 17.65 0.30
CA PRO A 405 -17.70 16.49 -0.51
C PRO A 405 -16.91 16.49 -1.84
N PRO A 406 -16.38 15.33 -2.30
CA PRO A 406 -15.85 15.20 -3.65
C PRO A 406 -16.90 15.62 -4.68
N SER A 407 -16.51 16.42 -5.66
CA SER A 407 -17.43 17.00 -6.64
C SER A 407 -18.17 15.93 -7.45
N GLN A 408 -19.38 16.24 -7.94
CA GLN A 408 -20.09 15.33 -8.83
C GLN A 408 -19.27 15.00 -10.09
N SER A 409 -18.51 15.98 -10.61
CA SER A 409 -17.68 15.79 -11.81
C SER A 409 -16.51 14.83 -11.56
N ILE A 410 -15.92 14.81 -10.36
CA ILE A 410 -14.90 13.79 -10.06
C ILE A 410 -15.51 12.42 -9.75
N GLN A 411 -16.73 12.35 -9.19
CA GLN A 411 -17.44 11.08 -9.04
C GLN A 411 -17.72 10.44 -10.40
N GLU A 412 -18.21 11.21 -11.37
CA GLU A 412 -18.42 10.77 -12.75
C GLU A 412 -17.11 10.31 -13.41
N SER A 413 -16.04 11.09 -13.27
CA SER A 413 -14.74 10.78 -13.89
C SER A 413 -14.05 9.56 -13.25
N ILE A 414 -14.13 9.39 -11.93
CA ILE A 414 -13.62 8.19 -11.22
C ILE A 414 -14.41 6.95 -11.63
N LEU A 415 -15.74 7.03 -11.72
CA LEU A 415 -16.57 5.88 -12.15
C LEU A 415 -16.35 5.50 -13.61
N ASN A 416 -16.09 6.48 -14.49
CA ASN A 416 -15.68 6.24 -15.88
C ASN A 416 -14.33 5.51 -15.97
N VAL A 417 -13.33 5.92 -15.19
CA VAL A 417 -12.00 5.27 -15.15
C VAL A 417 -12.08 3.87 -14.57
N ILE A 418 -12.83 3.66 -13.48
CA ILE A 418 -13.07 2.33 -12.92
C ILE A 418 -13.73 1.43 -13.97
N TYR A 419 -14.73 1.94 -14.70
CA TYR A 419 -15.38 1.18 -15.77
C TYR A 419 -14.41 0.75 -16.89
N SER A 420 -13.53 1.63 -17.36
CA SER A 420 -12.61 1.35 -18.48
C SER A 420 -11.42 0.44 -18.11
N HIS A 421 -11.24 0.10 -16.84
CA HIS A 421 -10.12 -0.71 -16.31
C HIS A 421 -10.53 -1.93 -15.47
N ARG A 422 -11.83 -2.14 -15.19
CA ARG A 422 -12.32 -3.20 -14.27
C ARG A 422 -12.15 -4.64 -14.79
N ASN A 423 -11.83 -4.83 -16.06
CA ASN A 423 -11.61 -6.17 -16.63
C ASN A 423 -10.13 -6.57 -16.55
N GLU A 424 -9.25 -5.58 -16.53
CA GLU A 424 -7.80 -5.68 -16.49
C GLU A 424 -7.26 -5.77 -15.05
N TRP A 425 -7.92 -5.09 -14.09
CA TRP A 425 -7.46 -4.96 -12.70
C TRP A 425 -8.45 -5.54 -11.68
N LYS A 426 -7.95 -6.43 -10.81
CA LYS A 426 -8.77 -7.18 -9.84
C LYS A 426 -9.08 -6.38 -8.57
N CYS A 427 -8.47 -5.22 -8.38
CA CYS A 427 -8.85 -4.30 -7.30
C CYS A 427 -10.25 -3.69 -7.49
N PHE A 428 -10.75 -3.54 -8.72
CA PHE A 428 -12.04 -2.90 -9.04
C PHE A 428 -13.26 -3.83 -8.88
N GLN A 429 -13.34 -4.53 -7.73
CA GLN A 429 -14.46 -5.43 -7.37
C GLN A 429 -15.65 -4.73 -6.69
N LEU A 430 -15.51 -3.45 -6.30
CA LEU A 430 -16.50 -2.78 -5.45
C LEU A 430 -17.83 -2.52 -6.18
N GLN A 431 -17.80 -1.91 -7.37
CA GLN A 431 -19.00 -1.52 -8.11
C GLN A 431 -19.76 -2.75 -8.63
N ASN A 432 -21.08 -2.76 -8.41
CA ASN A 432 -21.96 -3.78 -8.99
C ASN A 432 -21.96 -3.73 -10.52
N ALA A 433 -22.44 -4.80 -11.14
CA ALA A 433 -22.73 -4.87 -12.57
C ALA A 433 -24.25 -4.77 -12.80
N TYR A 434 -24.69 -4.28 -13.96
CA TYR A 434 -26.09 -4.34 -14.40
C TYR A 434 -26.19 -4.47 -15.93
N SER A 435 -27.19 -5.19 -16.44
CA SER A 435 -27.45 -5.23 -17.89
C SER A 435 -28.41 -4.14 -18.34
N LEU A 436 -28.06 -3.45 -19.43
CA LEU A 436 -28.96 -2.56 -20.16
C LEU A 436 -30.10 -3.31 -20.87
N LYS A 437 -29.88 -4.58 -21.24
CA LYS A 437 -30.89 -5.42 -21.91
C LYS A 437 -32.03 -5.79 -20.95
N ASP A 438 -31.72 -6.01 -19.69
CA ASP A 438 -32.73 -6.36 -18.68
C ASP A 438 -33.58 -5.13 -18.31
N LEU A 439 -32.96 -3.95 -18.19
CA LEU A 439 -33.69 -2.69 -18.05
C LEU A 439 -34.66 -2.45 -19.23
N GLN A 440 -34.22 -2.71 -20.48
CA GLN A 440 -35.08 -2.61 -21.66
C GLN A 440 -36.23 -3.62 -21.66
N GLN A 441 -35.98 -4.89 -21.28
CA GLN A 441 -37.01 -5.93 -21.18
C GLN A 441 -38.04 -5.67 -20.08
N GLU A 442 -37.61 -5.13 -18.93
CA GLU A 442 -38.47 -4.76 -17.82
C GLU A 442 -39.13 -3.38 -17.97
N ASN A 443 -38.85 -2.66 -19.08
CA ASN A 443 -39.29 -1.28 -19.33
C ASN A 443 -38.94 -0.32 -18.18
N ARG A 444 -37.70 -0.43 -17.68
CA ARG A 444 -37.09 0.39 -16.64
C ARG A 444 -36.07 1.36 -17.24
N ILE A 445 -35.93 2.53 -16.62
CA ILE A 445 -34.84 3.48 -16.90
C ILE A 445 -33.70 3.29 -15.90
N ILE A 446 -32.54 3.90 -16.19
CA ILE A 446 -31.38 3.93 -15.30
C ILE A 446 -31.68 4.84 -14.10
N ASP A 447 -31.43 4.38 -12.88
CA ASP A 447 -31.49 5.20 -11.68
C ASP A 447 -30.12 5.82 -11.38
N GLU A 448 -29.92 7.08 -11.75
CA GLU A 448 -28.68 7.86 -11.57
C GLU A 448 -28.18 7.91 -10.11
N ARG A 449 -29.02 7.56 -9.12
CA ARG A 449 -28.67 7.49 -7.70
C ARG A 449 -27.91 6.22 -7.33
N THR A 450 -28.17 5.11 -8.03
CA THR A 450 -27.61 3.78 -7.73
C THR A 450 -26.87 3.14 -8.91
N GLN A 451 -26.95 3.74 -10.08
CA GLN A 451 -26.33 3.31 -11.33
C GLN A 451 -25.60 4.49 -11.99
N HIS A 452 -24.54 4.19 -12.72
CA HIS A 452 -23.76 5.14 -13.49
C HIS A 452 -23.57 4.60 -14.91
N LEU A 453 -23.92 5.42 -15.91
CA LEU A 453 -23.70 5.11 -17.32
C LEU A 453 -22.48 5.90 -17.81
N PRO A 454 -21.37 5.24 -18.16
CA PRO A 454 -20.24 5.91 -18.80
C PRO A 454 -20.61 6.45 -20.19
N PHE A 455 -20.13 7.64 -20.50
CA PHE A 455 -20.28 8.28 -21.81
C PHE A 455 -19.04 9.13 -22.14
N ILE A 456 -18.84 9.38 -23.44
CA ILE A 456 -17.72 10.16 -23.98
C ILE A 456 -18.26 11.51 -24.46
N VAL A 457 -17.57 12.60 -24.13
CA VAL A 457 -17.83 13.94 -24.68
C VAL A 457 -16.51 14.53 -25.14
N TYR A 458 -16.49 15.09 -26.35
CA TYR A 458 -15.32 15.73 -26.93
C TYR A 458 -15.77 16.90 -27.80
N ASP A 459 -15.71 18.11 -27.24
CA ASP A 459 -16.30 19.32 -27.81
C ASP A 459 -15.34 20.11 -28.71
N TYR A 460 -14.04 19.80 -28.63
CA TYR A 460 -13.01 20.47 -29.43
C TYR A 460 -13.00 20.02 -30.90
N LYS A 461 -12.64 20.95 -31.79
CA LYS A 461 -12.45 20.70 -33.22
C LYS A 461 -11.00 21.00 -33.57
N GLU A 462 -10.30 20.00 -34.10
CA GLU A 462 -8.86 20.05 -34.30
C GLU A 462 -8.46 20.99 -35.45
N GLU A 463 -8.20 22.26 -35.12
CA GLU A 463 -7.62 23.25 -36.03
C GLU A 463 -6.16 23.57 -35.62
N LYS A 464 -5.23 22.65 -35.92
CA LYS A 464 -3.79 22.87 -35.69
C LYS A 464 -3.25 23.95 -36.64
N PRO A 465 -2.72 25.08 -36.14
CA PRO A 465 -2.18 26.14 -37.00
C PRO A 465 -0.82 25.73 -37.58
N THR A 466 -0.46 26.31 -38.73
CA THR A 466 0.87 26.11 -39.33
C THR A 466 1.97 26.97 -38.68
N VAL A 467 1.56 27.98 -37.91
CA VAL A 467 2.40 28.89 -37.12
C VAL A 467 1.63 29.26 -35.85
N TYR A 468 2.20 28.97 -34.69
CA TYR A 468 1.69 29.34 -33.38
C TYR A 468 2.09 30.78 -33.02
N GLN A 469 1.30 31.45 -32.18
CA GLN A 469 1.69 32.75 -31.65
C GLN A 469 2.83 32.60 -30.63
N THR A 470 3.74 33.57 -30.61
CA THR A 470 4.97 33.54 -29.80
C THR A 470 5.04 34.61 -28.70
N ARG A 471 4.10 35.56 -28.67
CA ARG A 471 4.09 36.73 -27.78
C ARG A 471 2.69 37.05 -27.27
N ASN A 472 2.55 37.27 -25.96
CA ASN A 472 1.28 37.52 -25.24
C ASN A 472 0.27 36.36 -25.36
N CYS A 473 0.74 35.12 -25.48
CA CYS A 473 -0.08 33.94 -25.75
C CYS A 473 -0.87 33.42 -24.54
N TYR A 474 -0.58 33.93 -23.35
CA TYR A 474 -1.10 33.42 -22.07
C TYR A 474 -1.93 34.48 -21.35
N PRO A 475 -2.97 34.09 -20.58
CA PRO A 475 -3.83 35.02 -19.87
C PRO A 475 -3.06 35.75 -18.76
N VAL A 476 -2.97 37.08 -18.87
CA VAL A 476 -2.48 37.94 -17.79
C VAL A 476 -3.61 38.17 -16.80
N ARG A 477 -3.52 37.57 -15.61
CA ARG A 477 -4.46 37.81 -14.50
C ARG A 477 -4.33 39.25 -13.99
N SER A 478 -5.45 39.83 -13.54
CA SER A 478 -5.46 41.20 -12.99
C SER A 478 -4.78 41.26 -11.62
N ASP A 479 -4.31 42.45 -11.24
CA ASP A 479 -3.64 42.70 -9.96
C ASP A 479 -4.52 42.32 -8.75
N GLU A 480 -5.85 42.50 -8.85
CA GLU A 480 -6.79 42.10 -7.80
C GLU A 480 -6.88 40.57 -7.66
N THR A 481 -6.89 39.85 -8.79
CA THR A 481 -6.93 38.38 -8.81
C THR A 481 -5.62 37.81 -8.25
N VAL A 482 -4.48 38.38 -8.65
CA VAL A 482 -3.17 38.00 -8.11
C VAL A 482 -3.14 38.26 -6.60
N ALA A 483 -3.51 39.46 -6.15
CA ALA A 483 -3.54 39.82 -4.73
C ALA A 483 -4.52 38.97 -3.91
N HIS A 484 -5.63 38.51 -4.48
CA HIS A 484 -6.55 37.59 -3.81
C HIS A 484 -5.86 36.25 -3.47
N TYR A 485 -5.31 35.56 -4.47
CA TYR A 485 -4.61 34.29 -4.25
C TYR A 485 -3.37 34.48 -3.38
N ASP A 486 -2.64 35.58 -3.55
CA ASP A 486 -1.44 35.86 -2.74
C ASP A 486 -1.77 36.01 -1.25
N ASN A 487 -2.92 36.63 -0.92
CA ASN A 487 -3.42 36.73 0.45
C ASN A 487 -3.97 35.39 0.99
N TRP A 488 -4.65 34.59 0.16
CA TRP A 488 -5.07 33.24 0.55
C TRP A 488 -3.85 32.38 0.90
N LEU A 489 -2.84 32.33 0.03
CA LEU A 489 -1.62 31.58 0.25
C LEU A 489 -0.81 32.09 1.45
N ASN A 490 -0.78 33.42 1.69
CA ASN A 490 -0.19 33.96 2.93
C ASN A 490 -0.88 33.40 4.18
N ASN A 491 -2.22 33.29 4.17
CA ASN A 491 -2.98 32.72 5.28
C ASN A 491 -2.74 31.21 5.43
N LEU A 492 -2.66 30.46 4.32
CA LEU A 492 -2.32 29.03 4.35
C LEU A 492 -0.93 28.82 4.96
N ILE A 493 0.10 29.48 4.42
CA ILE A 493 1.49 29.36 4.88
C ILE A 493 1.63 29.77 6.36
N ALA A 494 0.90 30.80 6.82
CA ALA A 494 0.88 31.19 8.22
C ALA A 494 0.14 30.21 9.15
N GLY A 495 -0.86 29.47 8.62
CA GLY A 495 -1.57 28.40 9.33
C GLY A 495 -0.84 27.05 9.35
N THR A 496 0.04 26.80 8.37
CA THR A 496 0.77 25.54 8.16
C THR A 496 1.74 25.24 9.31
N LYS A 497 1.29 24.41 10.26
CA LYS A 497 2.12 23.95 11.39
C LYS A 497 3.11 22.86 10.95
N LEU A 498 4.30 23.28 10.51
CA LEU A 498 5.42 22.38 10.21
C LEU A 498 6.01 21.78 11.49
N MET A 499 5.48 20.64 11.93
CA MET A 499 6.03 19.91 13.08
C MET A 499 7.47 19.43 12.80
N SER A 500 8.32 19.53 13.82
CA SER A 500 9.67 19.00 13.88
C SER A 500 9.95 18.51 15.31
N PRO A 501 9.44 17.33 15.68
CA PRO A 501 9.59 16.79 17.03
C PRO A 501 11.04 16.37 17.31
N ALA A 502 11.45 16.39 18.57
CA ALA A 502 12.82 16.01 18.95
C ALA A 502 13.13 14.53 18.61
N HIS A 503 12.12 13.66 18.67
CA HIS A 503 12.21 12.25 18.29
C HIS A 503 11.11 11.88 17.28
N ARG A 504 11.38 10.93 16.38
CA ARG A 504 10.36 10.45 15.42
C ARG A 504 9.26 9.64 16.09
N LEU A 505 9.67 8.76 17.01
CA LEU A 505 8.83 7.75 17.65
C LEU A 505 9.20 7.64 19.13
N SER A 506 8.20 7.68 20.01
CA SER A 506 8.33 7.28 21.42
C SER A 506 7.90 5.84 21.64
N PHE A 507 8.45 5.23 22.68
CA PHE A 507 8.26 3.83 23.03
C PHE A 507 8.14 3.66 24.54
N VAL A 508 7.21 2.82 24.98
CA VAL A 508 7.09 2.44 26.39
C VAL A 508 6.84 0.93 26.55
N TYR A 509 7.46 0.36 27.58
CA TYR A 509 7.42 -1.05 27.96
C TYR A 509 7.84 -1.17 29.43
N ASP A 510 7.20 -2.06 30.19
CA ASP A 510 7.58 -2.35 31.58
C ASP A 510 7.51 -3.87 31.85
N PRO A 511 8.60 -4.53 32.29
CA PRO A 511 8.55 -5.94 32.66
C PRO A 511 7.66 -6.21 33.89
N LEU A 512 7.28 -5.22 34.70
CA LEU A 512 6.31 -5.41 35.79
C LEU A 512 4.90 -5.75 35.27
N MET A 513 4.56 -5.36 34.03
CA MET A 513 3.33 -5.84 33.37
C MET A 513 3.34 -7.36 33.13
N MET A 514 4.50 -8.04 33.23
CA MET A 514 4.60 -9.51 33.18
C MET A 514 4.13 -10.19 34.48
N GLU A 515 3.91 -9.46 35.58
CA GLU A 515 3.42 -10.05 36.84
C GLU A 515 1.94 -10.46 36.77
N HIS A 516 1.15 -9.93 35.83
CA HIS A 516 -0.21 -10.40 35.55
C HIS A 516 -0.15 -11.70 34.71
N ARG A 517 -0.61 -12.82 35.26
CA ARG A 517 -0.58 -14.14 34.60
C ARG A 517 -1.63 -15.09 35.20
N ASN A 518 -2.11 -16.03 34.39
CA ASN A 518 -2.92 -17.15 34.90
C ASN A 518 -2.04 -18.03 35.82
N MET A 519 -2.59 -18.48 36.95
CA MET A 519 -1.88 -19.27 37.97
C MET A 519 -2.11 -20.78 37.83
N PHE A 520 -3.08 -21.20 37.03
CA PHE A 520 -3.64 -22.55 37.05
C PHE A 520 -3.43 -23.28 35.73
N GLU A 521 -3.44 -22.57 34.61
CA GLU A 521 -3.38 -23.15 33.26
C GLU A 521 -2.59 -22.27 32.25
N SER A 522 -2.23 -22.87 31.12
CA SER A 522 -1.60 -22.16 29.99
C SER A 522 -2.66 -21.33 29.25
N HIS A 523 -2.42 -20.02 29.13
CA HIS A 523 -3.37 -19.06 28.59
C HIS A 523 -2.83 -18.36 27.32
N PRO A 524 -3.65 -17.99 26.31
CA PRO A 524 -3.19 -17.31 25.10
C PRO A 524 -2.59 -15.93 25.40
N GLU A 525 -3.33 -15.07 26.11
CA GLU A 525 -2.81 -13.82 26.68
C GLU A 525 -1.83 -14.18 27.80
N ARG A 526 -0.53 -13.93 27.58
CA ARG A 526 0.57 -14.39 28.43
C ARG A 526 1.69 -13.36 28.53
N PRO A 527 2.50 -13.36 29.61
CA PRO A 527 3.59 -12.40 29.80
C PRO A 527 4.61 -12.31 28.66
N GLU A 528 4.89 -13.43 27.98
CA GLU A 528 5.88 -13.52 26.91
C GLU A 528 5.56 -12.66 25.69
N ARG A 529 4.29 -12.20 25.54
CA ARG A 529 3.86 -11.35 24.42
C ARG A 529 4.69 -10.07 24.33
N ILE A 530 4.73 -9.31 25.42
CA ILE A 530 5.41 -8.01 25.45
C ILE A 530 6.93 -8.14 25.42
N SER A 531 7.50 -9.17 26.04
CA SER A 531 8.96 -9.35 26.11
C SER A 531 9.57 -9.82 24.80
N ASN A 532 8.85 -10.62 24.00
CA ASN A 532 9.30 -10.98 22.65
C ASN A 532 9.18 -9.80 21.67
N ILE A 533 8.11 -9.00 21.74
CA ILE A 533 8.01 -7.75 20.98
C ILE A 533 9.23 -6.85 21.29
N TYR A 534 9.54 -6.64 22.57
CA TYR A 534 10.70 -5.85 23.01
C TYR A 534 12.03 -6.40 22.46
N GLU A 535 12.27 -7.71 22.57
CA GLU A 535 13.50 -8.32 22.05
C GLU A 535 13.57 -8.35 20.52
N THR A 536 12.45 -8.45 19.78
CA THR A 536 12.44 -8.34 18.32
C THR A 536 12.69 -6.90 17.87
N LEU A 537 12.08 -5.89 18.49
CA LEU A 537 12.36 -4.47 18.23
C LEU A 537 13.84 -4.12 18.44
N LYS A 538 14.48 -4.75 19.42
CA LYS A 538 15.92 -4.68 19.71
C LYS A 538 16.76 -5.43 18.66
N GLN A 539 16.37 -6.64 18.26
CA GLN A 539 17.03 -7.42 17.20
C GLN A 539 16.97 -6.75 15.81
N TYR A 540 15.95 -5.90 15.58
CA TYR A 540 15.75 -5.11 14.35
C TYR A 540 16.29 -3.67 14.47
N LYS A 541 17.02 -3.34 15.55
CA LYS A 541 17.60 -2.01 15.82
C LYS A 541 16.57 -0.87 15.72
N ALA A 542 15.31 -1.17 16.03
CA ALA A 542 14.26 -0.17 16.10
C ALA A 542 14.29 0.53 17.48
N LEU A 543 14.42 -0.24 18.55
CA LEU A 543 14.40 0.24 19.94
C LEU A 543 15.46 1.32 20.25
N GLU A 544 16.66 1.21 19.68
CA GLU A 544 17.75 2.19 19.86
C GLU A 544 17.55 3.51 19.10
N ARG A 545 16.52 3.59 18.25
CA ARG A 545 16.13 4.79 17.47
C ARG A 545 14.86 5.47 17.99
N MET A 546 14.32 5.00 19.11
CA MET A 546 13.10 5.50 19.76
C MET A 546 13.41 6.31 21.02
N ASN A 547 12.54 7.25 21.35
CA ASN A 547 12.50 7.88 22.67
C ASN A 547 11.87 6.90 23.68
N GLN A 548 12.70 6.24 24.50
CA GLN A 548 12.23 5.27 25.50
C GLN A 548 11.74 6.01 26.75
N LEU A 549 10.44 5.98 26.98
CA LEU A 549 9.78 6.69 28.07
C LEU A 549 9.79 5.87 29.36
N GLU A 550 9.85 6.56 30.51
CA GLU A 550 9.62 5.92 31.81
C GLU A 550 8.12 5.62 32.00
N SER A 551 7.82 4.35 32.23
CA SER A 551 6.49 3.83 32.56
C SER A 551 5.97 4.38 33.89
N ARG A 552 4.66 4.64 33.98
CA ARG A 552 4.01 5.02 35.24
C ARG A 552 2.69 4.28 35.43
N LYS A 553 2.20 4.27 36.67
CA LYS A 553 0.81 3.90 36.95
C LYS A 553 -0.13 5.04 36.58
N ALA A 554 -1.30 4.70 36.07
CA ALA A 554 -2.45 5.60 36.03
C ALA A 554 -2.90 5.94 37.46
N THR A 555 -3.46 7.12 37.67
CA THR A 555 -4.15 7.46 38.93
C THR A 555 -5.60 6.97 38.91
N GLU A 556 -6.26 6.93 40.06
CA GLU A 556 -7.69 6.57 40.11
C GLU A 556 -8.54 7.62 39.38
N GLU A 557 -8.17 8.91 39.44
CA GLU A 557 -8.83 9.98 38.68
C GLU A 557 -8.70 9.81 37.16
N GLU A 558 -7.58 9.30 36.66
CA GLU A 558 -7.39 9.02 35.23
C GLU A 558 -8.26 7.83 34.76
N LEU A 559 -8.42 6.78 35.58
CA LEU A 559 -9.34 5.68 35.27
C LEU A 559 -10.81 6.11 35.30
N LEU A 560 -11.16 7.01 36.23
CA LEU A 560 -12.51 7.55 36.43
C LEU A 560 -12.97 8.48 35.30
N LEU A 561 -12.10 8.82 34.33
CA LEU A 561 -12.50 9.42 33.05
C LEU A 561 -13.39 8.49 32.20
N VAL A 562 -13.36 7.18 32.48
CA VAL A 562 -14.02 6.14 31.69
C VAL A 562 -14.85 5.21 32.58
N HIS A 563 -14.21 4.57 33.57
CA HIS A 563 -14.81 3.52 34.38
C HIS A 563 -15.52 4.07 35.61
N SER A 564 -16.47 3.30 36.17
CA SER A 564 -17.12 3.69 37.42
C SER A 564 -16.23 3.42 38.66
N PRO A 565 -16.43 4.14 39.78
CA PRO A 565 -15.72 3.89 41.03
C PRO A 565 -15.85 2.44 41.52
N GLU A 566 -16.99 1.81 41.28
CA GLU A 566 -17.27 0.43 41.68
C GLU A 566 -16.39 -0.57 40.92
N HIS A 567 -16.16 -0.38 39.62
CA HIS A 567 -15.25 -1.22 38.84
C HIS A 567 -13.79 -1.04 39.27
N VAL A 568 -13.36 0.23 39.43
CA VAL A 568 -11.99 0.55 39.85
C VAL A 568 -11.68 -0.06 41.23
N GLU A 569 -12.56 0.13 42.23
CA GLU A 569 -12.38 -0.44 43.56
C GLU A 569 -12.54 -1.97 43.56
N GLN A 570 -13.42 -2.54 42.73
CA GLN A 570 -13.54 -4.00 42.59
C GLN A 570 -12.24 -4.62 42.03
N MET A 571 -11.63 -4.04 40.99
CA MET A 571 -10.35 -4.52 40.47
C MET A 571 -9.20 -4.29 41.46
N LYS A 572 -9.18 -3.15 42.15
CA LYS A 572 -8.22 -2.82 43.22
C LYS A 572 -8.29 -3.83 44.37
N SER A 573 -9.49 -4.26 44.77
CA SER A 573 -9.70 -5.25 45.84
C SER A 573 -9.02 -6.61 45.55
N VAL A 574 -8.85 -7.00 44.28
CA VAL A 574 -8.16 -8.23 43.87
C VAL A 574 -6.71 -8.26 44.35
N SER A 575 -6.04 -7.09 44.45
CA SER A 575 -4.67 -6.99 44.95
C SER A 575 -4.51 -7.36 46.44
N SER A 576 -5.60 -7.30 47.20
CA SER A 576 -5.65 -7.66 48.62
C SER A 576 -5.99 -9.13 48.87
N ILE A 577 -6.30 -9.91 47.82
CA ILE A 577 -6.57 -11.35 47.94
C ILE A 577 -5.24 -12.11 48.04
N PRO A 578 -4.97 -12.84 49.14
CA PRO A 578 -3.74 -13.61 49.25
C PRO A 578 -3.63 -14.70 48.18
N LEU A 579 -2.42 -14.99 47.71
CA LEU A 579 -2.15 -16.16 46.88
C LEU A 579 -2.63 -17.44 47.61
N PRO A 580 -3.38 -18.34 46.95
CA PRO A 580 -3.87 -19.57 47.57
C PRO A 580 -2.75 -20.43 48.17
N ALA A 581 -2.93 -20.83 49.44
CA ALA A 581 -2.03 -21.76 50.12
C ALA A 581 -2.25 -23.19 49.60
N GLY A 582 -1.58 -23.50 48.48
CA GLY A 582 -1.90 -24.65 47.64
C GLY A 582 -2.92 -24.28 46.55
N SER A 583 -2.94 -25.04 45.45
CA SER A 583 -3.64 -24.74 44.19
C SER A 583 -5.18 -24.86 44.26
N ASN A 584 -5.81 -24.16 45.21
CA ASN A 584 -7.26 -24.08 45.35
C ASN A 584 -7.87 -23.00 44.43
N GLU A 585 -7.79 -23.27 43.13
CA GLU A 585 -8.35 -22.48 42.02
C GLU A 585 -9.78 -21.99 42.28
N LYS A 586 -10.66 -22.88 42.76
CA LYS A 586 -12.06 -22.55 43.06
C LYS A 586 -12.21 -21.52 44.19
N ALA A 587 -11.35 -21.57 45.21
CA ALA A 587 -11.37 -20.57 46.27
C ALA A 587 -10.83 -19.22 45.77
N TRP A 588 -9.84 -19.22 44.87
CA TRP A 588 -9.40 -18.00 44.19
C TRP A 588 -10.54 -17.38 43.39
N ARG A 589 -11.12 -18.12 42.43
CA ARG A 589 -12.15 -17.62 41.50
C ARG A 589 -13.39 -17.08 42.21
N ALA A 590 -13.80 -17.70 43.31
CA ALA A 590 -14.91 -17.23 44.14
C ALA A 590 -14.60 -15.94 44.91
N LEU A 591 -13.35 -15.70 45.32
CA LEU A 591 -12.93 -14.49 46.03
C LEU A 591 -12.64 -13.33 45.07
N SER A 592 -12.00 -13.59 43.93
CA SER A 592 -11.69 -12.61 42.89
C SER A 592 -12.88 -12.25 42.00
N LYS A 593 -13.98 -13.02 42.10
CA LYS A 593 -15.17 -12.97 41.23
C LYS A 593 -14.89 -13.28 39.76
N GLU A 594 -13.74 -13.90 39.45
CA GLU A 594 -13.32 -14.30 38.10
C GLU A 594 -14.41 -15.09 37.35
N GLU A 595 -15.12 -15.99 38.03
CA GLU A 595 -16.25 -16.77 37.48
C GLU A 595 -17.50 -15.95 37.10
N SER A 596 -17.57 -14.66 37.48
CA SER A 596 -18.67 -13.76 37.07
C SER A 596 -18.37 -12.92 35.82
N TYR A 597 -17.12 -12.93 35.35
CA TYR A 597 -16.67 -12.10 34.23
C TYR A 597 -16.43 -12.93 32.96
N LYS A 598 -16.66 -12.32 31.79
CA LYS A 598 -16.59 -13.01 30.50
C LYS A 598 -15.15 -13.05 29.98
N SER A 599 -14.57 -14.25 29.91
CA SER A 599 -13.20 -14.49 29.42
C SER A 599 -12.14 -13.66 30.16
N ILE A 600 -12.16 -13.69 31.50
CA ILE A 600 -11.20 -13.01 32.37
C ILE A 600 -10.45 -14.03 33.23
N TYR A 601 -9.16 -13.77 33.46
CA TYR A 601 -8.36 -14.42 34.49
C TYR A 601 -7.73 -13.34 35.38
N LEU A 602 -7.56 -13.62 36.68
CA LEU A 602 -7.06 -12.64 37.64
C LEU A 602 -5.84 -13.16 38.42
N HIS A 603 -5.01 -12.22 38.85
CA HIS A 603 -3.83 -12.40 39.69
C HIS A 603 -3.78 -11.24 40.71
N PRO A 604 -3.16 -11.38 41.89
CA PRO A 604 -3.01 -10.25 42.83
C PRO A 604 -2.26 -9.04 42.22
N LYS A 605 -1.52 -9.24 41.12
CA LYS A 605 -0.87 -8.15 40.35
C LYS A 605 -1.61 -7.70 39.09
N SER A 606 -2.82 -8.19 38.84
CA SER A 606 -3.68 -7.74 37.73
C SER A 606 -3.92 -6.22 37.77
N TYR A 607 -4.29 -5.68 38.93
CA TYR A 607 -4.54 -4.25 39.10
C TYR A 607 -3.25 -3.42 38.92
N ASP A 608 -2.14 -3.85 39.54
CA ASP A 608 -0.82 -3.21 39.37
C ASP A 608 -0.38 -3.13 37.90
N ALA A 609 -0.56 -4.22 37.14
CA ALA A 609 -0.21 -4.29 35.73
C ALA A 609 -1.17 -3.44 34.86
N ALA A 610 -2.48 -3.45 35.13
CA ALA A 610 -3.45 -2.64 34.40
C ALA A 610 -3.24 -1.13 34.63
N LEU A 611 -2.86 -0.72 35.86
CA LEU A 611 -2.44 0.65 36.13
C LEU A 611 -1.19 1.03 35.33
N LEU A 612 -0.19 0.15 35.24
CA LEU A 612 1.00 0.38 34.42
C LEU A 612 0.68 0.44 32.92
N ALA A 613 -0.21 -0.42 32.42
CA ALA A 613 -0.62 -0.43 31.02
C ALA A 613 -1.26 0.91 30.61
N ALA A 614 -2.30 1.34 31.34
CA ALA A 614 -2.97 2.61 31.09
C ALA A 614 -2.01 3.79 31.27
N GLY A 615 -1.31 3.87 32.41
CA GLY A 615 -0.42 4.99 32.73
C GLY A 615 0.77 5.12 31.77
N SER A 616 1.29 4.02 31.26
CA SER A 616 2.33 4.01 30.22
C SER A 616 1.82 4.58 28.89
N LEU A 617 0.60 4.23 28.47
CA LEU A 617 0.00 4.82 27.27
C LEU A 617 -0.22 6.33 27.44
N LEU A 618 -0.58 6.80 28.65
CA LEU A 618 -0.69 8.24 28.93
C LEU A 618 0.65 8.99 28.82
N GLN A 619 1.78 8.35 29.13
CA GLN A 619 3.12 8.93 28.90
C GLN A 619 3.41 9.11 27.41
N VAL A 620 2.99 8.16 26.57
CA VAL A 620 3.13 8.25 25.11
C VAL A 620 2.24 9.36 24.55
N VAL A 621 1.00 9.49 25.05
CA VAL A 621 0.11 10.61 24.71
C VAL A 621 0.72 11.97 25.08
N ASP A 622 1.28 12.10 26.28
CA ASP A 622 1.96 13.33 26.71
C ASP A 622 3.18 13.64 25.82
N SER A 623 4.07 12.66 25.59
CA SER A 623 5.24 12.78 24.69
C SER A 623 4.87 13.27 23.28
N VAL A 624 3.79 12.74 22.71
CA VAL A 624 3.35 13.07 21.34
C VAL A 624 2.63 14.42 21.27
N LEU A 625 1.75 14.74 22.24
CA LEU A 625 1.00 16.00 22.24
C LEU A 625 1.84 17.20 22.69
N ASN A 626 2.86 17.00 23.54
CA ASN A 626 3.87 18.02 23.88
C ASN A 626 4.88 18.27 22.74
N GLY A 627 4.92 17.41 21.71
CA GLY A 627 5.86 17.52 20.59
C GLY A 627 7.28 17.01 20.88
N GLU A 628 7.49 16.29 21.98
CA GLU A 628 8.75 15.60 22.29
C GLU A 628 9.00 14.49 21.25
N SER A 629 7.93 13.79 20.86
CA SER A 629 7.94 12.77 19.81
C SER A 629 6.88 13.02 18.74
N GLY A 630 7.11 12.59 17.51
CA GLY A 630 6.11 12.69 16.44
C GLY A 630 4.99 11.67 16.56
N SER A 631 5.34 10.44 16.93
CA SER A 631 4.47 9.26 17.01
C SER A 631 4.79 8.41 18.23
N GLY A 632 4.02 7.36 18.49
CA GLY A 632 4.14 6.53 19.69
C GLY A 632 3.82 5.04 19.52
N ILE A 633 4.51 4.18 20.28
CA ILE A 633 4.17 2.77 20.49
C ILE A 633 4.16 2.44 21.98
N ALA A 634 3.09 1.82 22.45
CA ALA A 634 2.94 1.29 23.80
C ALA A 634 2.85 -0.25 23.77
N VAL A 635 3.92 -0.93 24.21
CA VAL A 635 3.96 -2.40 24.32
C VAL A 635 3.51 -2.78 25.73
N ILE A 636 2.19 -2.72 25.92
CA ILE A 636 1.50 -2.83 27.22
C ILE A 636 0.70 -4.14 27.35
N ARG A 637 0.42 -4.55 28.59
CA ARG A 637 -0.60 -5.57 28.92
C ARG A 637 -1.01 -5.46 30.40
N PRO A 638 -2.22 -5.88 30.81
CA PRO A 638 -3.31 -6.47 30.01
C PRO A 638 -3.86 -5.50 28.93
N PRO A 639 -4.55 -6.04 27.91
CA PRO A 639 -5.28 -5.25 26.92
C PRO A 639 -6.44 -4.45 27.58
N GLY A 640 -7.11 -3.62 26.78
CA GLY A 640 -8.16 -2.72 27.22
C GLY A 640 -9.44 -2.69 26.38
N HIS A 641 -9.42 -2.92 25.07
CA HIS A 641 -10.54 -2.55 24.18
C HIS A 641 -11.90 -3.22 24.46
N HIS A 642 -11.91 -4.42 25.07
CA HIS A 642 -13.14 -5.09 25.53
C HIS A 642 -13.66 -4.62 26.90
N ALA A 643 -12.86 -3.92 27.71
CA ALA A 643 -13.23 -3.55 29.06
C ALA A 643 -14.34 -2.49 29.06
N GLU A 644 -15.42 -2.79 29.77
CA GLU A 644 -16.62 -1.96 29.85
C GLU A 644 -16.48 -0.89 30.94
N LYS A 645 -17.42 0.06 30.94
CA LYS A 645 -17.52 1.08 31.99
C LYS A 645 -17.66 0.50 33.40
N LEU A 646 -18.29 -0.68 33.53
CA LEU A 646 -18.70 -1.28 34.80
C LEU A 646 -18.01 -2.62 35.13
N GLU A 647 -17.35 -3.28 34.18
CA GLU A 647 -16.78 -4.62 34.37
C GLU A 647 -15.64 -4.95 33.38
N PRO A 648 -14.74 -5.90 33.74
CA PRO A 648 -13.72 -6.42 32.84
C PRO A 648 -14.28 -7.51 31.91
N CYS A 649 -13.80 -7.57 30.67
CA CYS A 649 -14.22 -8.55 29.67
C CYS A 649 -13.06 -8.87 28.71
N GLY A 650 -12.98 -10.08 28.16
CA GLY A 650 -12.06 -10.41 27.06
C GLY A 650 -10.59 -10.10 27.36
N PHE A 651 -10.08 -10.62 28.49
CA PHE A 651 -8.76 -10.34 29.08
C PHE A 651 -8.50 -8.87 29.48
N CYS A 652 -9.40 -7.93 29.15
CA CYS A 652 -9.23 -6.51 29.37
C CYS A 652 -9.72 -6.09 30.76
N ILE A 653 -8.91 -5.30 31.47
CA ILE A 653 -9.22 -4.87 32.85
C ILE A 653 -9.68 -3.41 32.90
N PHE A 654 -8.93 -2.52 32.27
CA PHE A 654 -9.29 -1.12 32.04
C PHE A 654 -9.06 -0.79 30.57
N ASN A 655 -9.91 0.06 29.99
CA ASN A 655 -9.87 0.36 28.57
C ASN A 655 -8.78 1.41 28.29
N ASN A 656 -7.55 0.93 28.13
CA ASN A 656 -6.33 1.74 27.95
C ASN A 656 -6.52 2.84 26.90
N ILE A 657 -6.99 2.47 25.70
CA ILE A 657 -7.25 3.37 24.57
C ILE A 657 -8.33 4.41 24.91
N SER A 658 -9.42 4.01 25.56
CA SER A 658 -10.48 4.95 25.94
C SER A 658 -10.04 5.93 27.03
N VAL A 659 -9.26 5.47 28.00
CA VAL A 659 -8.66 6.32 29.04
C VAL A 659 -7.70 7.33 28.39
N ALA A 660 -6.88 6.88 27.43
CA ALA A 660 -5.99 7.75 26.64
C ALA A 660 -6.75 8.81 25.82
N ALA A 661 -7.86 8.45 25.18
CA ALA A 661 -8.70 9.39 24.43
C ALA A 661 -9.37 10.43 25.33
N LYS A 662 -10.05 10.01 26.42
CA LYS A 662 -10.67 10.95 27.38
C LYS A 662 -9.60 11.81 28.09
N TYR A 663 -8.39 11.30 28.33
CA TYR A 663 -7.25 12.07 28.85
C TYR A 663 -6.75 13.13 27.84
N ALA A 664 -6.62 12.79 26.55
CA ALA A 664 -6.27 13.76 25.52
C ALA A 664 -7.35 14.86 25.34
N ILE A 665 -8.63 14.50 25.43
CA ILE A 665 -9.74 15.47 25.46
C ILE A 665 -9.65 16.39 26.70
N THR A 666 -9.40 15.84 27.89
CA THR A 666 -9.52 16.62 29.15
C THR A 666 -8.26 17.38 29.56
N LYS A 667 -7.07 16.81 29.33
CA LYS A 667 -5.79 17.44 29.68
C LYS A 667 -5.24 18.31 28.54
N HIS A 668 -5.33 17.81 27.31
CA HIS A 668 -4.77 18.46 26.12
C HIS A 668 -5.79 19.23 25.29
N ASN A 669 -7.08 19.20 25.66
CA ASN A 669 -8.18 19.96 25.03
C ASN A 669 -8.46 19.56 23.57
N LEU A 670 -8.17 18.31 23.18
CA LEU A 670 -8.48 17.82 21.84
C LEU A 670 -10.00 17.72 21.61
N THR A 671 -10.41 17.99 20.37
CA THR A 671 -11.81 18.02 19.94
C THR A 671 -12.15 16.91 18.94
N ARG A 672 -11.16 16.30 18.27
CA ARG A 672 -11.34 15.17 17.36
C ARG A 672 -10.23 14.14 17.52
N ILE A 673 -10.57 12.91 17.87
CA ILE A 673 -9.65 11.78 18.01
C ILE A 673 -10.17 10.63 17.16
N LEU A 674 -9.34 10.10 16.26
CA LEU A 674 -9.64 8.83 15.60
C LEU A 674 -9.15 7.70 16.49
N ILE A 675 -10.04 6.78 16.86
CA ILE A 675 -9.71 5.50 17.46
C ILE A 675 -9.94 4.43 16.38
N LEU A 676 -8.86 3.83 15.90
CA LEU A 676 -8.91 2.74 14.93
C LEU A 676 -8.59 1.42 15.61
N ASP A 677 -9.47 0.44 15.47
CA ASP A 677 -9.28 -0.91 15.98
C ASP A 677 -9.11 -1.89 14.82
N TRP A 678 -7.96 -2.55 14.78
CA TRP A 678 -7.66 -3.61 13.82
C TRP A 678 -7.46 -4.99 14.50
N ASP A 679 -7.73 -5.08 15.80
CA ASP A 679 -7.88 -6.36 16.49
C ASP A 679 -8.99 -7.18 15.80
N ILE A 680 -8.84 -8.50 15.77
CA ILE A 680 -9.82 -9.35 15.10
C ILE A 680 -11.14 -9.44 15.87
N HIS A 681 -11.18 -8.98 17.12
CA HIS A 681 -12.39 -8.90 17.93
C HIS A 681 -12.93 -7.48 17.97
N HIS A 682 -14.25 -7.33 17.98
CA HIS A 682 -14.88 -6.01 18.16
C HIS A 682 -14.62 -5.48 19.57
N GLY A 683 -13.96 -4.31 19.67
CA GLY A 683 -13.75 -3.59 20.93
C GLY A 683 -15.03 -2.98 21.50
N ASN A 684 -15.95 -3.83 21.95
CA ASN A 684 -17.27 -3.47 22.48
C ASN A 684 -17.23 -2.35 23.53
N GLY A 685 -16.30 -2.44 24.49
CA GLY A 685 -16.15 -1.43 25.53
C GLY A 685 -15.79 -0.07 24.93
N THR A 686 -14.83 -0.04 24.02
CA THR A 686 -14.43 1.18 23.32
C THR A 686 -15.60 1.82 22.56
N GLN A 687 -16.41 1.03 21.84
CA GLN A 687 -17.64 1.52 21.22
C GLN A 687 -18.58 2.14 22.28
N HIS A 688 -18.96 1.40 23.31
CA HIS A 688 -19.93 1.87 24.32
C HIS A 688 -19.45 3.09 25.14
N ILE A 689 -18.14 3.37 25.19
CA ILE A 689 -17.55 4.54 25.90
C ILE A 689 -17.59 5.83 25.06
N PHE A 690 -17.76 5.71 23.73
CA PHE A 690 -17.80 6.84 22.78
C PHE A 690 -19.05 6.90 21.90
N GLU A 691 -19.99 5.97 22.05
CA GLU A 691 -21.16 5.83 21.18
C GLU A 691 -22.02 7.10 21.05
N ASP A 692 -21.97 8.01 22.04
CA ASP A 692 -22.64 9.31 22.05
C ASP A 692 -21.70 10.55 21.97
N ASP A 693 -20.40 10.36 21.75
CA ASP A 693 -19.36 11.39 21.90
C ASP A 693 -18.64 11.71 20.56
N PRO A 694 -19.13 12.66 19.73
CA PRO A 694 -18.59 12.95 18.38
C PRO A 694 -17.14 13.46 18.35
N ARG A 695 -16.54 13.73 19.53
CA ARG A 695 -15.11 14.03 19.66
C ARG A 695 -14.21 12.80 19.47
N CYS A 696 -14.79 11.61 19.43
CA CYS A 696 -14.13 10.37 19.10
C CYS A 696 -14.83 9.67 17.93
N LEU A 697 -14.13 9.51 16.82
CA LEU A 697 -14.51 8.61 15.74
C LEU A 697 -13.93 7.22 16.04
N TYR A 698 -14.78 6.23 16.26
CA TYR A 698 -14.36 4.82 16.40
C TYR A 698 -14.58 4.08 15.09
N VAL A 699 -13.54 3.38 14.62
CA VAL A 699 -13.56 2.55 13.40
C VAL A 699 -12.98 1.18 13.75
N SER A 700 -13.64 0.07 13.41
CA SER A 700 -13.21 -1.28 13.83
C SER A 700 -13.27 -2.32 12.70
N LEU A 701 -12.18 -3.05 12.48
CA LEU A 701 -12.01 -4.06 11.41
C LEU A 701 -11.88 -5.49 11.99
N HIS A 702 -13.00 -6.01 12.48
CA HIS A 702 -13.07 -7.24 13.27
C HIS A 702 -13.80 -8.37 12.54
N ARG A 703 -13.61 -9.60 12.99
CA ARG A 703 -14.42 -10.76 12.61
C ARG A 703 -15.72 -10.77 13.40
N TYR A 704 -16.82 -11.00 12.69
CA TYR A 704 -18.18 -10.96 13.22
C TYR A 704 -18.89 -12.32 13.07
N ASP A 705 -18.63 -13.03 11.96
CA ASP A 705 -19.31 -14.28 11.59
C ASP A 705 -20.85 -14.21 11.78
N ASN A 706 -21.48 -13.09 11.42
CA ASN A 706 -22.91 -12.79 11.64
C ASN A 706 -23.32 -12.86 13.13
N GLY A 707 -22.54 -12.23 14.02
CA GLY A 707 -22.78 -12.18 15.46
C GLY A 707 -22.32 -13.41 16.26
N ASN A 708 -21.62 -14.35 15.63
CA ASN A 708 -21.16 -15.59 16.28
C ASN A 708 -19.71 -15.52 16.79
N PHE A 709 -18.89 -14.60 16.28
CA PHE A 709 -17.51 -14.41 16.73
C PHE A 709 -17.44 -13.52 17.99
N PHE A 710 -16.42 -13.70 18.85
CA PHE A 710 -16.32 -12.95 20.12
C PHE A 710 -16.19 -11.44 19.86
N PRO A 711 -16.92 -10.57 20.59
CA PRO A 711 -17.67 -10.81 21.82
C PRO A 711 -19.05 -11.47 21.66
N GLY A 712 -19.56 -11.67 20.44
CA GLY A 712 -20.84 -12.35 20.20
C GLY A 712 -22.04 -11.48 20.54
N SER A 713 -22.04 -10.24 20.05
CA SER A 713 -23.16 -9.31 20.13
C SER A 713 -23.44 -8.68 18.76
N THR A 714 -24.67 -8.20 18.55
CA THR A 714 -25.09 -7.44 17.37
C THR A 714 -24.49 -6.04 17.31
N ASP A 715 -23.90 -5.56 18.40
CA ASP A 715 -23.32 -4.20 18.52
C ASP A 715 -22.11 -4.00 17.58
N ALA A 716 -21.51 -5.11 17.12
CA ALA A 716 -20.45 -5.19 16.12
C ALA A 716 -20.97 -5.11 14.66
N ASP A 717 -22.29 -5.04 14.42
CA ASP A 717 -22.82 -4.93 13.06
C ASP A 717 -22.50 -3.57 12.42
N SER A 718 -22.32 -3.57 11.11
CA SER A 718 -22.23 -2.39 10.23
C SER A 718 -23.35 -1.35 10.42
N SER A 719 -24.53 -1.81 10.87
CA SER A 719 -25.72 -0.98 11.11
C SER A 719 -25.67 -0.21 12.43
N VAL A 720 -24.70 -0.49 13.31
CA VAL A 720 -24.52 0.24 14.57
C VAL A 720 -23.62 1.45 14.34
N VAL A 721 -24.25 2.58 14.00
CA VAL A 721 -23.61 3.84 13.58
C VAL A 721 -23.44 4.87 14.71
N GLY A 722 -23.57 4.45 15.97
CA GLY A 722 -23.57 5.35 17.13
C GLY A 722 -24.95 5.93 17.46
N ASN A 723 -25.00 6.69 18.55
CA ASN A 723 -26.21 7.16 19.24
C ASN A 723 -26.13 8.66 19.56
N GLY A 724 -27.28 9.32 19.73
CA GLY A 724 -27.32 10.76 20.07
C GLY A 724 -26.53 11.63 19.08
N GLU A 725 -25.62 12.45 19.60
CA GLU A 725 -24.70 13.30 18.82
C GLU A 725 -23.53 12.49 18.20
N GLY A 726 -23.24 11.29 18.71
CA GLY A 726 -22.22 10.36 18.19
C GLY A 726 -22.64 9.60 16.93
N ARG A 727 -23.82 9.89 16.36
CA ARG A 727 -24.30 9.26 15.12
C ARG A 727 -23.40 9.59 13.92
N GLY A 728 -22.93 8.55 13.25
CA GLY A 728 -21.93 8.61 12.17
C GLY A 728 -20.50 8.40 12.67
N PHE A 729 -20.23 8.59 13.96
CA PHE A 729 -18.88 8.49 14.54
C PHE A 729 -18.54 7.08 15.06
N ASN A 730 -19.38 6.09 14.75
CA ASN A 730 -19.08 4.66 14.95
C ASN A 730 -19.13 3.92 13.60
N VAL A 731 -18.04 3.21 13.26
CA VAL A 731 -17.87 2.54 11.96
C VAL A 731 -17.36 1.11 12.15
N ASN A 732 -18.28 0.16 12.22
CA ASN A 732 -17.96 -1.27 12.23
C ASN A 732 -17.75 -1.79 10.80
N ILE A 733 -16.66 -2.54 10.56
CA ILE A 733 -16.35 -3.25 9.32
C ILE A 733 -16.33 -4.75 9.61
N PRO A 734 -17.50 -5.42 9.66
CA PRO A 734 -17.62 -6.79 10.15
C PRO A 734 -17.25 -7.85 9.10
N TRP A 735 -16.18 -8.61 9.34
CA TRP A 735 -15.84 -9.77 8.52
C TRP A 735 -16.75 -10.96 8.86
N ASN A 736 -17.65 -11.29 7.94
CA ASN A 736 -18.61 -12.41 8.08
C ASN A 736 -18.02 -13.80 7.77
N LYS A 737 -16.69 -13.93 7.83
CA LYS A 737 -15.93 -15.15 7.56
C LYS A 737 -14.52 -15.04 8.15
N GLY A 738 -13.97 -16.15 8.66
CA GLY A 738 -12.53 -16.27 8.96
C GLY A 738 -11.64 -16.39 7.70
N GLY A 739 -10.32 -16.32 7.90
CA GLY A 739 -9.33 -16.46 6.84
C GLY A 739 -9.12 -15.20 5.98
N MET A 740 -9.48 -14.02 6.50
CA MET A 740 -9.20 -12.73 5.86
C MET A 740 -7.69 -12.51 5.70
N THR A 741 -7.29 -11.85 4.63
CA THR A 741 -5.91 -11.62 4.19
C THR A 741 -5.55 -10.14 4.30
N GLY A 742 -4.29 -9.80 4.01
CA GLY A 742 -3.88 -8.40 3.92
C GLY A 742 -4.67 -7.59 2.87
N ALA A 743 -5.09 -8.22 1.76
CA ALA A 743 -5.82 -7.53 0.70
C ALA A 743 -7.25 -7.11 1.11
N ASP A 744 -7.91 -7.87 1.99
CA ASP A 744 -9.22 -7.52 2.55
C ASP A 744 -9.13 -6.25 3.41
N TYR A 745 -8.08 -6.14 4.25
CA TYR A 745 -7.79 -4.97 5.08
C TYR A 745 -7.37 -3.76 4.23
N VAL A 746 -6.53 -3.94 3.21
CA VAL A 746 -6.15 -2.89 2.25
C VAL A 746 -7.38 -2.30 1.54
N ALA A 747 -8.31 -3.15 1.08
CA ALA A 747 -9.54 -2.69 0.43
C ALA A 747 -10.43 -1.88 1.38
N ALA A 748 -10.59 -2.31 2.64
CA ALA A 748 -11.30 -1.51 3.64
C ALA A 748 -10.58 -0.18 3.95
N PHE A 749 -9.25 -0.15 3.95
CA PHE A 749 -8.51 1.10 4.14
C PHE A 749 -8.72 2.09 2.99
N HIS A 750 -8.58 1.65 1.75
CA HIS A 750 -8.75 2.51 0.57
C HIS A 750 -10.18 3.01 0.41
N HIS A 751 -11.19 2.15 0.62
CA HIS A 751 -12.59 2.50 0.34
C HIS A 751 -13.40 2.99 1.55
N ILE A 752 -12.92 2.82 2.80
CA ILE A 752 -13.63 3.25 4.02
C ILE A 752 -12.72 4.04 4.97
N VAL A 753 -11.67 3.42 5.52
CA VAL A 753 -10.93 4.01 6.66
C VAL A 753 -10.25 5.33 6.28
N LEU A 754 -9.54 5.39 5.15
CA LEU A 754 -8.86 6.61 4.72
C LEU A 754 -9.86 7.70 4.28
N PRO A 755 -10.87 7.44 3.44
CA PRO A 755 -11.92 8.44 3.12
C PRO A 755 -12.55 9.09 4.36
N ILE A 756 -12.99 8.28 5.33
CA ILE A 756 -13.62 8.78 6.57
C ILE A 756 -12.60 9.54 7.42
N ALA A 757 -11.41 8.99 7.65
CA ALA A 757 -10.39 9.60 8.51
C ALA A 757 -9.89 10.95 7.96
N TYR A 758 -9.76 11.07 6.63
CA TYR A 758 -9.42 12.33 5.96
C TYR A 758 -10.56 13.35 6.07
N GLN A 759 -11.81 12.93 5.92
CA GLN A 759 -12.97 13.83 6.10
C GLN A 759 -13.15 14.29 7.55
N TYR A 760 -12.87 13.42 8.53
CA TYR A 760 -12.93 13.74 9.96
C TYR A 760 -11.78 14.65 10.44
N ASN A 761 -10.62 14.59 9.76
CA ASN A 761 -9.43 15.40 10.04
C ASN A 761 -9.04 15.40 11.54
N PRO A 762 -8.63 14.24 12.10
CA PRO A 762 -8.38 14.07 13.54
C PRO A 762 -7.16 14.86 14.03
N GLU A 763 -7.16 15.19 15.32
CA GLU A 763 -6.07 15.87 16.02
C GLU A 763 -5.10 14.89 16.70
N LEU A 764 -5.52 13.64 16.86
CA LEU A 764 -4.72 12.49 17.31
C LEU A 764 -5.31 11.22 16.69
N VAL A 765 -4.46 10.28 16.28
CA VAL A 765 -4.85 8.92 15.91
C VAL A 765 -4.37 7.96 16.99
N LEU A 766 -5.29 7.26 17.64
CA LEU A 766 -5.03 6.14 18.52
C LEU A 766 -5.37 4.84 17.77
N VAL A 767 -4.50 3.84 17.86
CA VAL A 767 -4.72 2.52 17.27
C VAL A 767 -4.74 1.47 18.38
N SER A 768 -5.89 0.81 18.53
CA SER A 768 -6.02 -0.47 19.23
C SER A 768 -5.28 -1.51 18.38
N ALA A 769 -3.99 -1.71 18.66
CA ALA A 769 -3.09 -2.50 17.85
C ALA A 769 -3.10 -3.96 18.29
N GLY A 770 -4.23 -4.63 18.04
CA GLY A 770 -4.31 -6.08 18.08
C GLY A 770 -3.52 -6.73 16.94
N PHE A 771 -3.04 -7.95 17.14
CA PHE A 771 -2.30 -8.70 16.11
C PHE A 771 -2.77 -10.16 16.00
N ASP A 772 -4.02 -10.45 16.36
CA ASP A 772 -4.69 -11.75 16.23
C ASP A 772 -5.41 -11.93 14.89
N ALA A 773 -5.60 -10.86 14.13
CA ALA A 773 -5.87 -10.97 12.69
C ALA A 773 -4.65 -11.53 11.91
N ALA A 774 -3.47 -11.59 12.54
CA ALA A 774 -2.23 -11.99 11.90
C ALA A 774 -2.15 -13.51 11.61
N ILE A 775 -1.33 -13.85 10.62
CA ILE A 775 -1.13 -15.25 10.22
C ILE A 775 -0.67 -16.14 11.38
N GLY A 776 -1.32 -17.28 11.52
CA GLY A 776 -0.99 -18.28 12.54
C GLY A 776 -1.42 -17.92 13.97
N ASP A 777 -2.24 -16.89 14.17
CA ASP A 777 -2.85 -16.64 15.47
C ASP A 777 -3.89 -17.73 15.84
N PRO A 778 -3.88 -18.25 17.09
CA PRO A 778 -4.77 -19.33 17.50
C PRO A 778 -6.23 -18.90 17.72
N LEU A 779 -6.56 -17.62 17.83
CA LEU A 779 -7.92 -17.13 18.11
C LEU A 779 -8.59 -16.49 16.89
N GLY A 780 -7.90 -15.56 16.19
CA GLY A 780 -8.52 -14.82 15.08
C GLY A 780 -8.80 -15.66 13.83
N GLY A 781 -7.93 -16.63 13.53
CA GLY A 781 -8.06 -17.50 12.35
C GLY A 781 -7.96 -16.76 11.01
N CYS A 782 -7.23 -15.65 10.96
CA CYS A 782 -6.98 -14.87 9.75
C CYS A 782 -5.51 -14.98 9.30
N LYS A 783 -5.13 -14.23 8.26
CA LYS A 783 -3.89 -14.37 7.49
C LYS A 783 -3.24 -13.02 7.17
N VAL A 784 -3.41 -12.01 8.01
CA VAL A 784 -2.75 -10.71 7.80
C VAL A 784 -1.25 -10.88 8.06
N LEU A 785 -0.40 -10.40 7.15
CA LEU A 785 1.06 -10.50 7.27
C LEU A 785 1.65 -9.23 7.91
N PRO A 786 2.84 -9.29 8.54
CA PRO A 786 3.49 -8.13 9.17
C PRO A 786 3.64 -6.92 8.23
N GLU A 787 3.95 -7.16 6.96
CA GLU A 787 4.00 -6.15 5.91
C GLU A 787 2.67 -5.39 5.78
N THR A 788 1.51 -6.03 5.90
CA THR A 788 0.23 -5.34 5.84
C THR A 788 0.13 -4.31 6.95
N TYR A 789 0.36 -4.68 8.20
CA TYR A 789 0.29 -3.75 9.33
C TYR A 789 1.26 -2.56 9.18
N ALA A 790 2.43 -2.76 8.55
CA ALA A 790 3.33 -1.66 8.21
C ALA A 790 2.72 -0.67 7.21
N HIS A 791 2.07 -1.14 6.13
CA HIS A 791 1.38 -0.28 5.16
C HIS A 791 0.14 0.40 5.79
N LEU A 792 -0.64 -0.32 6.62
CA LEU A 792 -1.76 0.28 7.36
C LEU A 792 -1.28 1.41 8.28
N THR A 793 -0.21 1.19 9.04
CA THR A 793 0.44 2.22 9.88
C THR A 793 0.92 3.40 9.04
N HIS A 794 1.56 3.13 7.90
CA HIS A 794 2.10 4.14 7.01
C HIS A 794 1.01 5.05 6.41
N TRP A 795 -0.11 4.50 5.95
CA TRP A 795 -1.20 5.31 5.40
C TRP A 795 -1.95 6.16 6.44
N LEU A 796 -1.83 5.85 7.73
CA LEU A 796 -2.32 6.69 8.84
C LEU A 796 -1.34 7.82 9.20
N SER A 797 -0.04 7.66 8.91
CA SER A 797 1.01 8.64 9.26
C SER A 797 0.87 10.07 8.68
N PRO A 798 0.12 10.35 7.59
CA PRO A 798 -0.19 11.73 7.18
C PRO A 798 -1.20 12.42 8.10
N LEU A 799 -2.08 11.67 8.76
CA LEU A 799 -3.16 12.20 9.58
C LEU A 799 -2.63 12.83 10.87
N ALA A 800 -3.40 13.75 11.46
CA ALA A 800 -3.06 14.40 12.73
C ALA A 800 -1.64 14.98 12.80
N GLY A 801 -1.05 15.40 11.68
CA GLY A 801 0.34 15.89 11.62
C GLY A 801 1.38 14.83 12.03
N GLY A 802 1.10 13.55 11.79
CA GLY A 802 1.94 12.41 12.18
C GLY A 802 1.71 11.89 13.60
N ARG A 803 0.78 12.48 14.37
CA ARG A 803 0.45 12.07 15.73
C ARG A 803 -0.40 10.79 15.74
N VAL A 804 0.28 9.68 15.48
CA VAL A 804 -0.26 8.31 15.51
C VAL A 804 0.37 7.56 16.69
N ILE A 805 -0.47 6.93 17.52
CA ILE A 805 -0.05 6.12 18.67
C ILE A 805 -0.67 4.73 18.57
N LEU A 806 0.16 3.69 18.59
CA LEU A 806 -0.29 2.29 18.63
C LEU A 806 -0.17 1.75 20.07
N ALA A 807 -1.24 1.18 20.62
CA ALA A 807 -1.22 0.46 21.90
C ALA A 807 -1.51 -1.02 21.67
N LEU A 808 -0.69 -1.91 22.23
CA LEU A 808 -0.88 -3.36 22.07
C LEU A 808 -2.19 -3.83 22.73
N GLU A 809 -3.07 -4.43 21.95
CA GLU A 809 -4.32 -5.06 22.42
C GLU A 809 -4.19 -6.60 22.37
N GLY A 810 -4.88 -7.30 21.47
CA GLY A 810 -4.81 -8.75 21.28
C GLY A 810 -3.63 -9.26 20.45
N GLY A 811 -3.76 -10.45 19.87
CA GLY A 811 -2.66 -11.18 19.23
C GLY A 811 -1.85 -12.07 20.19
N TYR A 812 -1.81 -13.36 19.90
CA TYR A 812 -1.42 -14.43 20.83
C TYR A 812 -0.41 -15.42 20.26
N ASN A 813 -0.17 -15.40 18.94
CA ASN A 813 1.04 -16.01 18.37
C ASN A 813 2.25 -15.08 18.58
N ILE A 814 3.15 -15.50 19.48
CA ILE A 814 4.34 -14.75 19.90
C ILE A 814 5.23 -14.32 18.73
N THR A 815 5.33 -15.11 17.67
CA THR A 815 6.12 -14.78 16.47
C THR A 815 5.41 -13.71 15.63
N SER A 816 4.13 -13.91 15.34
CA SER A 816 3.32 -13.02 14.49
C SER A 816 3.22 -11.61 15.06
N ILE A 817 2.95 -11.49 16.37
CA ILE A 817 2.84 -10.18 17.04
C ILE A 817 4.18 -9.44 17.10
N SER A 818 5.28 -10.17 17.32
CA SER A 818 6.61 -9.57 17.46
C SER A 818 7.12 -9.01 16.13
N TYR A 819 6.85 -9.69 15.01
CA TYR A 819 7.11 -9.14 13.69
C TYR A 819 6.15 -8.03 13.29
N SER A 820 4.84 -8.16 13.54
CA SER A 820 3.85 -7.15 13.14
C SER A 820 4.04 -5.82 13.86
N MET A 821 4.24 -5.81 15.19
CA MET A 821 4.56 -4.59 15.93
C MET A 821 5.91 -3.99 15.51
N THR A 822 6.89 -4.84 15.17
CA THR A 822 8.19 -4.38 14.62
C THR A 822 8.03 -3.76 13.22
N ALA A 823 7.12 -4.27 12.39
CA ALA A 823 6.83 -3.71 11.08
C ALA A 823 6.18 -2.32 11.20
N CYS A 824 5.22 -2.16 12.12
CA CYS A 824 4.62 -0.86 12.45
C CYS A 824 5.66 0.15 12.98
N ALA A 825 6.56 -0.30 13.86
CA ALA A 825 7.67 0.51 14.37
C ALA A 825 8.61 1.00 13.27
N LYS A 826 8.94 0.13 12.30
CA LYS A 826 9.76 0.52 11.13
C LYS A 826 9.05 1.54 10.25
N ALA A 827 7.74 1.43 10.06
CA ALA A 827 6.93 2.42 9.33
C ALA A 827 6.96 3.79 10.03
N LEU A 828 6.73 3.87 11.35
CA LEU A 828 6.76 5.13 12.10
C LEU A 828 8.17 5.76 12.21
N LEU A 829 9.23 4.95 12.16
CA LEU A 829 10.61 5.43 12.01
C LEU A 829 10.92 5.94 10.58
N GLY A 830 10.06 5.63 9.60
CA GLY A 830 10.23 5.99 8.20
C GLY A 830 11.24 5.12 7.45
N ASP A 831 11.46 3.88 7.89
CA ASP A 831 12.28 2.90 7.16
C ASP A 831 11.60 2.46 5.84
N PRO A 832 12.36 1.93 4.86
CA PRO A 832 11.80 1.22 3.72
C PRO A 832 10.84 0.10 4.16
N LEU A 833 9.63 0.08 3.60
CA LEU A 833 8.66 -0.98 3.87
C LEU A 833 8.93 -2.23 3.02
N PRO A 834 8.62 -3.44 3.52
CA PRO A 834 8.47 -4.63 2.68
C PRO A 834 7.34 -4.44 1.66
N ALA A 835 7.44 -5.12 0.52
CA ALA A 835 6.32 -5.22 -0.42
C ALA A 835 5.18 -6.07 0.19
N LEU A 836 3.93 -5.76 -0.19
CA LEU A 836 2.75 -6.54 0.18
C LEU A 836 2.72 -7.90 -0.54
N GLU A 837 1.84 -8.80 -0.12
CA GLU A 837 1.70 -10.13 -0.73
C GLU A 837 1.22 -10.01 -2.20
N ALA A 838 1.97 -10.58 -3.14
CA ALA A 838 1.70 -10.46 -4.57
C ALA A 838 0.54 -11.37 -5.03
N ASN A 839 -0.29 -10.87 -5.95
CA ASN A 839 -1.45 -11.58 -6.53
C ASN A 839 -2.59 -11.93 -5.56
N VAL A 840 -2.59 -11.41 -4.32
CA VAL A 840 -3.71 -11.57 -3.39
C VAL A 840 -4.66 -10.38 -3.53
N VAL A 841 -5.97 -10.67 -3.53
CA VAL A 841 -7.04 -9.69 -3.73
C VAL A 841 -8.10 -9.88 -2.65
N ALA A 842 -8.84 -8.82 -2.32
CA ALA A 842 -9.94 -8.90 -1.36
C ALA A 842 -10.96 -9.96 -1.82
N CYS A 843 -11.46 -10.75 -0.88
CA CYS A 843 -12.38 -11.85 -1.17
C CYS A 843 -13.83 -11.33 -1.29
N PRO A 844 -14.73 -12.06 -1.98
CA PRO A 844 -16.13 -11.62 -2.15
C PRO A 844 -16.89 -11.38 -0.84
N SER A 845 -16.53 -12.07 0.25
CA SER A 845 -17.10 -11.85 1.58
C SER A 845 -16.70 -10.50 2.19
N ALA A 846 -15.45 -10.10 2.02
CA ALA A 846 -14.96 -8.79 2.44
C ALA A 846 -15.55 -7.68 1.57
N ILE A 847 -15.57 -7.84 0.24
CA ILE A 847 -16.18 -6.90 -0.69
C ILE A 847 -17.67 -6.67 -0.35
N THR A 848 -18.42 -7.73 -0.03
CA THR A 848 -19.83 -7.61 0.39
C THR A 848 -19.96 -6.80 1.68
N SER A 849 -19.10 -7.06 2.67
CA SER A 849 -19.09 -6.36 3.96
C SER A 849 -18.71 -4.88 3.79
N ILE A 850 -17.68 -4.57 3.00
CA ILE A 850 -17.26 -3.21 2.65
C ILE A 850 -18.41 -2.43 1.97
N LYS A 851 -19.14 -3.06 1.04
CA LYS A 851 -20.28 -2.42 0.35
C LYS A 851 -21.45 -2.15 1.29
N GLN A 852 -21.74 -3.08 2.22
CA GLN A 852 -22.77 -2.88 3.24
C GLN A 852 -22.41 -1.68 4.15
N VAL A 853 -21.14 -1.57 4.58
CA VAL A 853 -20.67 -0.42 5.36
C VAL A 853 -20.78 0.88 4.56
N ILE A 854 -20.33 0.92 3.30
CA ILE A 854 -20.41 2.13 2.45
C ILE A 854 -21.87 2.58 2.25
N GLN A 855 -22.79 1.65 1.97
CA GLN A 855 -24.21 1.96 1.78
C GLN A 855 -24.85 2.62 3.02
N ILE A 856 -24.37 2.28 4.22
CA ILE A 856 -24.82 2.85 5.51
C ILE A 856 -24.08 4.16 5.82
N GLN A 857 -22.75 4.17 5.71
CA GLN A 857 -21.89 5.24 6.19
C GLN A 857 -21.87 6.47 5.26
N LYS A 858 -22.25 6.32 3.99
CA LYS A 858 -22.38 7.45 3.05
C LYS A 858 -23.46 8.47 3.44
N GLU A 859 -24.37 8.14 4.36
CA GLU A 859 -25.31 9.09 4.96
C GLU A 859 -24.60 10.16 5.82
N PHE A 860 -23.43 9.83 6.37
CA PHE A 860 -22.63 10.69 7.26
C PHE A 860 -21.35 11.18 6.57
N TRP A 861 -20.73 10.34 5.74
CA TRP A 861 -19.41 10.55 5.16
C TRP A 861 -19.47 10.65 3.63
N SER A 862 -19.59 11.87 3.11
CA SER A 862 -19.68 12.14 1.68
C SER A 862 -18.45 11.73 0.87
N ALA A 863 -17.31 11.45 1.53
CA ALA A 863 -16.13 10.86 0.90
C ALA A 863 -16.35 9.41 0.37
N LEU A 864 -17.51 8.80 0.65
CA LEU A 864 -17.88 7.44 0.23
C LEU A 864 -18.79 7.37 -1.03
N ALA A 865 -18.95 8.48 -1.76
CA ALA A 865 -19.94 8.64 -2.84
C ALA A 865 -19.70 7.81 -4.15
N PHE A 866 -18.83 6.81 -4.13
CA PHE A 866 -18.38 6.04 -5.31
C PHE A 866 -19.08 4.67 -5.46
N ASP A 867 -20.08 4.41 -4.62
CA ASP A 867 -20.98 3.26 -4.63
C ASP A 867 -22.12 3.47 -5.64
N LYS A 868 -21.82 3.18 -6.91
CA LYS A 868 -22.79 3.05 -8.01
C LYS A 868 -22.54 1.76 -8.79
N SER A 869 -23.60 1.22 -9.39
CA SER A 869 -23.52 0.07 -10.32
C SER A 869 -23.08 0.55 -11.70
N LEU A 870 -22.27 -0.24 -12.40
CA LEU A 870 -21.75 0.05 -13.74
C LEU A 870 -22.28 -0.99 -14.75
N PRO A 871 -22.45 -0.67 -16.05
CA PRO A 871 -23.01 -1.61 -17.01
C PRO A 871 -22.12 -2.84 -17.26
N GLU A 872 -22.73 -3.94 -17.68
CA GLU A 872 -22.05 -5.16 -18.15
C GLU A 872 -21.67 -5.08 -19.62
N GLU A 873 -22.49 -4.41 -20.43
CA GLU A 873 -22.19 -4.18 -21.85
C GLU A 873 -21.07 -3.16 -22.04
N ASN A 874 -20.30 -3.27 -23.14
CA ASN A 874 -19.47 -2.17 -23.62
C ASN A 874 -20.37 -1.08 -24.22
N VAL A 875 -20.48 0.06 -23.54
CA VAL A 875 -21.30 1.21 -23.96
C VAL A 875 -20.53 2.25 -24.78
N LEU A 876 -19.21 2.08 -24.91
CA LEU A 876 -18.31 3.02 -25.58
C LEU A 876 -18.09 2.67 -27.06
N ASP A 877 -18.11 1.37 -27.40
CA ASP A 877 -18.01 0.88 -28.79
C ASP A 877 -19.24 1.25 -29.64
N SER A 878 -20.41 1.48 -29.02
CA SER A 878 -21.64 1.88 -29.69
C SER A 878 -21.56 3.34 -30.13
N GLY A 879 -20.80 3.58 -31.21
CA GLY A 879 -20.52 4.91 -31.77
C GLY A 879 -21.77 5.72 -32.09
N GLY A 880 -22.21 6.51 -31.13
CA GLY A 880 -23.38 7.35 -31.19
C GLY A 880 -23.11 8.69 -30.53
N ARG A 881 -23.40 9.77 -31.27
CA ARG A 881 -23.75 11.03 -30.61
C ARG A 881 -25.05 10.77 -29.87
N THR A 882 -25.04 10.83 -28.55
CA THR A 882 -26.28 10.87 -27.78
C THR A 882 -26.86 12.29 -27.91
N ASP A 883 -28.01 12.41 -28.55
CA ASP A 883 -28.74 13.68 -28.68
C ASP A 883 -29.39 14.09 -27.33
N HIS A 884 -28.58 14.26 -26.29
CA HIS A 884 -29.02 14.73 -24.96
C HIS A 884 -29.32 16.24 -24.91
N GLN A 885 -29.40 16.90 -26.08
CA GLN A 885 -29.81 18.30 -26.19
C GLN A 885 -31.33 18.51 -26.01
N THR A 886 -32.15 17.45 -26.14
CA THR A 886 -33.62 17.55 -26.05
C THR A 886 -34.18 17.35 -24.64
N GLU A 887 -33.84 18.23 -23.70
CA GLU A 887 -34.70 18.53 -22.54
C GLU A 887 -34.38 19.88 -21.85
N ALA A 888 -33.15 20.40 -22.01
CA ALA A 888 -32.80 21.76 -21.61
C ALA A 888 -33.44 22.81 -22.53
N ASP A 889 -33.28 22.66 -23.86
CA ASP A 889 -33.72 23.65 -24.84
C ASP A 889 -35.26 23.80 -24.89
N GLN A 890 -36.00 22.75 -24.53
CA GLN A 890 -37.48 22.81 -24.42
C GLN A 890 -37.99 23.69 -23.27
N LYS A 891 -37.10 24.22 -22.41
CA LYS A 891 -37.43 25.27 -21.42
C LYS A 891 -36.98 26.67 -21.85
N ALA A 892 -36.21 26.80 -22.94
CA ALA A 892 -35.87 28.10 -23.51
C ALA A 892 -36.99 28.65 -24.41
N GLU A 893 -37.64 27.79 -25.21
CA GLU A 893 -38.66 28.21 -26.19
C GLU A 893 -40.08 28.45 -25.61
N GLN A 894 -40.26 28.45 -24.28
CA GLN A 894 -41.56 28.72 -23.63
C GLN A 894 -41.80 30.19 -23.24
N ASN A 895 -40.94 31.14 -23.65
CA ASN A 895 -41.03 32.56 -23.26
C ASN A 895 -41.09 33.56 -24.44
N GLU A 896 -41.16 33.12 -25.69
CA GLU A 896 -41.40 34.00 -26.85
C GLU A 896 -42.51 33.43 -27.77
N THR A 897 -43.11 34.32 -28.57
CA THR A 897 -44.20 34.04 -29.55
C THR A 897 -45.57 33.65 -28.98
N ASP A 898 -46.08 34.48 -28.07
CA ASP A 898 -47.53 34.71 -27.93
C ASP A 898 -48.06 35.46 -29.18
N ASP A 899 -48.14 34.81 -30.35
CA ASP A 899 -48.95 35.30 -31.48
C ASP A 899 -49.37 34.21 -32.51
N MET A 900 -50.45 34.51 -33.24
CA MET A 900 -50.92 33.89 -34.50
C MET A 900 -51.21 32.37 -34.54
N LYS A 901 -52.44 32.03 -34.14
CA LYS A 901 -53.19 30.86 -34.67
C LYS A 901 -53.30 30.91 -36.21
N LEU A 902 -53.25 29.74 -36.90
CA LEU A 902 -54.32 29.21 -37.80
C LEU A 902 -53.88 28.02 -38.68
N GLU A 903 -54.78 27.03 -38.84
CA GLU A 903 -54.80 25.97 -39.90
C GLU A 903 -53.63 24.96 -39.95
N LYS A 904 -53.74 23.69 -40.39
CA LYS A 904 -54.83 22.72 -40.72
C LYS A 904 -54.30 21.31 -40.30
N LEU A 905 -55.01 20.32 -39.74
CA LEU A 905 -56.31 19.69 -40.01
C LEU A 905 -56.36 18.65 -41.19
N SER A 906 -55.82 17.44 -40.98
CA SER A 906 -56.23 16.14 -41.61
C SER A 906 -55.34 14.98 -41.06
N SER A 907 -55.80 13.98 -40.27
CA SER A 907 -56.67 12.81 -40.57
C SER A 907 -56.10 11.78 -41.57
N GLY A 908 -55.98 10.47 -41.29
CA GLY A 908 -56.14 9.73 -40.02
C GLY A 908 -56.32 8.20 -40.16
N LYS A 909 -56.09 7.47 -39.06
CA LYS A 909 -56.65 6.15 -38.62
C LYS A 909 -56.87 4.93 -39.57
N LEU A 910 -56.21 3.81 -39.19
CA LEU A 910 -56.71 2.39 -39.11
C LEU A 910 -57.03 1.64 -40.44
N ASN A 911 -57.11 0.29 -40.55
CA ASN A 911 -56.95 -0.84 -39.60
C ASN A 911 -56.57 -2.17 -40.33
N GLU A 912 -56.30 -3.26 -39.56
CA GLU A 912 -56.48 -4.70 -39.91
C GLU A 912 -55.58 -5.32 -41.04
N ASP A 913 -55.20 -6.63 -41.09
CA ASP A 913 -55.46 -7.82 -40.24
C ASP A 913 -54.40 -8.96 -40.44
N ASP A 914 -54.65 -10.18 -39.91
CA ASP A 914 -54.03 -11.52 -40.19
C ASP A 914 -52.64 -11.90 -39.59
N LEU A 915 -52.24 -13.17 -39.38
CA LEU A 915 -52.93 -14.39 -38.88
C LEU A 915 -51.93 -15.57 -38.60
N ALA A 916 -52.12 -16.32 -37.50
CA ALA A 916 -51.57 -17.69 -37.24
C ALA A 916 -50.01 -17.87 -37.21
N ASP A 917 -49.40 -19.00 -36.79
CA ASP A 917 -49.91 -20.32 -36.40
C ASP A 917 -49.09 -20.99 -35.24
N GLN A 918 -49.34 -22.26 -34.90
CA GLN A 918 -49.16 -22.82 -33.56
C GLN A 918 -47.97 -23.77 -33.28
N LEU A 919 -47.58 -23.79 -31.98
CA LEU A 919 -47.19 -24.95 -31.14
C LEU A 919 -46.09 -25.95 -31.56
N LEU A 920 -45.10 -26.10 -30.66
CA LEU A 920 -44.83 -27.43 -30.07
C LEU A 920 -44.21 -27.34 -28.66
N THR A 921 -44.76 -28.11 -27.72
CA THR A 921 -44.42 -28.08 -26.28
C THR A 921 -43.41 -29.17 -25.90
N LEU A 922 -42.49 -28.88 -24.97
CA LEU A 922 -41.88 -29.91 -24.10
C LEU A 922 -41.56 -29.32 -22.72
N THR A 923 -42.10 -29.92 -21.66
CA THR A 923 -41.97 -29.49 -20.26
C THR A 923 -41.11 -30.45 -19.45
N LEU A 924 -40.21 -29.93 -18.60
CA LEU A 924 -39.71 -30.63 -17.42
C LEU A 924 -39.66 -29.67 -16.21
N SER A 925 -39.59 -30.23 -15.00
CA SER A 925 -40.11 -29.60 -13.77
C SER A 925 -39.05 -29.35 -12.69
N GLU A 926 -39.35 -28.40 -11.80
CA GLU A 926 -38.69 -28.19 -10.52
C GLU A 926 -38.78 -29.42 -9.57
N PRO A 927 -37.84 -29.55 -8.62
CA PRO A 927 -38.03 -30.23 -7.34
C PRO A 927 -38.12 -29.24 -6.16
N SER A 928 -38.77 -29.63 -5.07
CA SER A 928 -39.28 -28.71 -4.03
C SER A 928 -38.57 -28.78 -2.66
N VAL A 929 -38.85 -27.77 -1.82
CA VAL A 929 -38.37 -27.63 -0.42
C VAL A 929 -38.96 -28.72 0.50
N THR A 930 -38.18 -29.19 1.49
CA THR A 930 -38.68 -30.02 2.60
C THR A 930 -38.15 -29.53 3.96
N ARG A 931 -38.96 -29.64 5.03
CA ARG A 931 -38.58 -29.32 6.43
C ARG A 931 -38.75 -30.53 7.35
N CYS A 932 -37.74 -30.83 8.17
CA CYS A 932 -37.75 -31.44 9.52
C CYS A 932 -36.30 -31.87 9.88
N GLY A 933 -35.89 -32.01 11.14
CA GLY A 933 -36.61 -31.84 12.41
C GLY A 933 -35.63 -31.62 13.58
N THR A 934 -36.10 -31.75 14.82
CA THR A 934 -35.36 -31.36 16.04
C THR A 934 -34.36 -32.38 16.56
N GLY A 935 -33.19 -31.90 17.01
CA GLY A 935 -32.48 -32.45 18.17
C GLY A 935 -31.22 -33.27 17.90
N ASP A 936 -30.05 -32.63 17.96
CA ASP A 936 -28.97 -33.03 18.88
C ASP A 936 -27.94 -31.90 19.04
N ASN A 937 -27.03 -31.99 20.02
CA ASN A 937 -26.17 -30.88 20.46
C ASN A 937 -24.73 -30.98 19.87
N PRO A 938 -24.34 -30.14 18.87
CA PRO A 938 -23.12 -30.34 18.08
C PRO A 938 -21.81 -29.80 18.71
N GLY A 939 -21.83 -29.38 19.98
CA GLY A 939 -20.73 -28.68 20.67
C GLY A 939 -19.41 -29.46 20.91
N LYS A 940 -19.16 -30.56 20.17
CA LYS A 940 -17.91 -31.35 20.24
C LYS A 940 -17.34 -31.81 18.90
N GLY A 941 -17.98 -31.50 17.77
CA GLY A 941 -17.52 -31.98 16.44
C GLY A 941 -16.38 -31.19 15.80
N LEU A 942 -16.20 -29.92 16.18
CA LEU A 942 -15.34 -28.95 15.46
C LEU A 942 -13.85 -28.96 15.86
N LEU A 943 -13.41 -29.85 16.75
CA LEU A 943 -12.04 -29.90 17.27
C LEU A 943 -11.10 -30.89 16.53
N LEU A 944 -11.56 -31.55 15.47
CA LEU A 944 -10.81 -32.62 14.76
C LEU A 944 -10.91 -32.52 13.23
N SER A 945 -10.60 -31.36 12.66
CA SER A 945 -10.51 -31.18 11.20
C SER A 945 -9.28 -30.34 10.79
N GLU A 946 -8.13 -31.00 10.72
CA GLU A 946 -6.96 -30.77 9.83
C GLU A 946 -6.36 -29.34 9.62
N GLN A 947 -6.84 -28.30 10.31
CA GLN A 947 -6.51 -26.88 10.04
C GLN A 947 -5.46 -26.27 10.99
N MET A 948 -4.60 -27.08 11.62
CA MET A 948 -3.53 -26.58 12.51
C MET A 948 -2.14 -26.43 11.85
N PHE A 949 -2.05 -26.54 10.53
CA PHE A 949 -0.78 -26.43 9.80
C PHE A 949 -0.79 -25.23 8.83
N ALA A 950 0.29 -24.44 8.82
CA ALA A 950 0.49 -23.34 7.86
C ALA A 950 0.64 -23.84 6.40
N VAL A 951 1.12 -25.08 6.24
CA VAL A 951 1.14 -25.85 4.98
C VAL A 951 0.56 -27.22 5.30
N VAL A 952 -0.52 -27.63 4.62
CA VAL A 952 -1.15 -28.94 4.85
C VAL A 952 -0.19 -30.05 4.41
N PRO A 953 0.27 -30.95 5.30
CA PRO A 953 1.18 -32.01 4.93
C PRO A 953 0.46 -33.11 4.13
N LEU A 954 1.16 -33.77 3.22
CA LEU A 954 0.62 -34.90 2.48
C LEU A 954 0.37 -36.09 3.45
N PRO A 955 -0.84 -36.71 3.45
CA PRO A 955 -1.13 -37.87 4.28
C PRO A 955 -0.41 -39.15 3.82
N SER A 956 0.22 -39.12 2.64
CA SER A 956 1.02 -40.22 2.08
C SER A 956 2.00 -39.69 1.03
N CYS A 957 3.17 -40.33 0.90
CA CYS A 957 4.09 -40.13 -0.22
C CYS A 957 4.75 -41.47 -0.61
N PRO A 958 5.17 -41.66 -1.87
CA PRO A 958 5.76 -42.93 -2.34
C PRO A 958 7.04 -43.35 -1.61
N HIS A 959 7.73 -42.41 -0.93
CA HIS A 959 8.98 -42.67 -0.21
C HIS A 959 8.77 -43.15 1.24
N LEU A 960 7.53 -43.15 1.77
CA LEU A 960 7.24 -43.64 3.14
C LEU A 960 7.75 -45.06 3.45
N PRO A 961 7.75 -46.04 2.51
CA PRO A 961 8.32 -47.37 2.74
C PRO A 961 9.84 -47.41 2.97
N GLU A 962 10.57 -46.31 2.74
CA GLU A 962 12.02 -46.22 2.94
C GLU A 962 12.40 -45.91 4.39
N VAL A 963 11.46 -45.36 5.18
CA VAL A 963 11.65 -44.99 6.58
C VAL A 963 12.14 -46.19 7.38
N ARG A 964 13.28 -46.02 8.06
CA ARG A 964 13.88 -47.08 8.87
C ARG A 964 13.44 -46.98 10.34
N PRO A 965 13.40 -48.10 11.08
CA PRO A 965 13.18 -48.08 12.53
C PRO A 965 14.15 -47.13 13.23
N VAL A 966 13.66 -46.46 14.27
CA VAL A 966 14.47 -45.56 15.10
C VAL A 966 15.64 -46.35 15.75
N PRO A 967 16.87 -45.80 15.82
CA PRO A 967 17.98 -46.46 16.49
C PRO A 967 17.71 -46.77 17.97
N SER A 968 18.40 -47.77 18.52
CA SER A 968 18.31 -48.18 19.93
C SER A 968 18.64 -47.07 20.94
N GLU A 969 19.49 -46.15 20.51
CA GLU A 969 19.97 -44.96 21.21
C GLU A 969 19.03 -43.74 21.06
N GLY A 970 17.93 -43.89 20.31
CA GLY A 970 16.93 -42.85 20.09
C GLY A 970 17.36 -41.77 19.08
N ILE A 971 16.76 -40.59 19.20
CA ILE A 971 17.07 -39.40 18.41
C ILE A 971 17.46 -38.28 19.37
N ASN A 972 18.70 -37.77 19.29
CA ASN A 972 19.13 -36.62 20.07
C ASN A 972 18.87 -35.32 19.27
N VAL A 973 17.84 -34.56 19.63
CA VAL A 973 17.49 -33.30 18.95
C VAL A 973 18.52 -32.17 19.13
N ASN A 974 19.45 -32.33 20.09
CA ASN A 974 20.55 -31.39 20.33
C ASN A 974 21.84 -31.79 19.59
N ALA A 975 21.79 -32.79 18.71
CA ALA A 975 22.94 -33.19 17.91
C ALA A 975 23.32 -32.09 16.91
N ALA A 976 24.63 -31.85 16.78
CA ALA A 976 25.20 -30.93 15.80
C ALA A 976 25.18 -31.53 14.38
N CYS A 977 25.25 -30.68 13.35
CA CYS A 977 25.46 -31.11 11.97
C CYS A 977 26.78 -31.88 11.83
N THR A 978 26.72 -33.06 11.21
CA THR A 978 27.87 -33.97 11.01
C THR A 978 29.06 -33.28 10.31
N ASP A 979 28.78 -32.38 9.36
CA ASP A 979 29.81 -31.86 8.45
C ASP A 979 30.38 -30.48 8.88
N CYS A 980 29.53 -29.57 9.40
CA CYS A 980 29.95 -28.22 9.80
C CYS A 980 29.78 -27.91 11.29
N THR A 981 29.37 -28.88 12.12
CA THR A 981 29.20 -28.76 13.58
C THR A 981 28.22 -27.67 14.06
N SER A 982 27.43 -27.07 13.18
CA SER A 982 26.33 -26.16 13.55
C SER A 982 25.34 -26.86 14.50
N ALA A 983 24.86 -26.13 15.50
CA ALA A 983 23.74 -26.52 16.36
C ALA A 983 22.41 -25.83 15.98
N GLN A 984 22.42 -24.99 14.94
CA GLN A 984 21.26 -24.23 14.47
C GLN A 984 20.53 -24.98 13.35
N GLU A 985 19.19 -25.03 13.44
CA GLU A 985 18.27 -25.61 12.44
C GLU A 985 18.74 -26.97 11.88
N ASN A 986 18.98 -27.94 12.78
CA ASN A 986 19.39 -29.29 12.40
C ASN A 986 18.19 -30.20 12.12
N TRP A 987 18.42 -31.14 11.21
CA TRP A 987 17.46 -32.14 10.75
C TRP A 987 18.11 -33.53 10.88
N THR A 988 17.31 -34.60 11.02
CA THR A 988 17.78 -36.01 10.94
C THR A 988 17.19 -36.73 9.74
N CYS A 989 17.99 -37.56 9.07
CA CYS A 989 17.54 -38.38 7.94
C CYS A 989 16.74 -39.59 8.43
N LEU A 990 15.50 -39.80 7.98
CA LEU A 990 14.65 -40.91 8.46
C LEU A 990 15.03 -42.29 7.88
N ILE A 991 16.11 -42.35 7.09
CA ILE A 991 16.62 -43.58 6.46
C ILE A 991 17.95 -44.02 7.09
N CYS A 992 18.81 -43.10 7.54
CA CYS A 992 20.10 -43.42 8.18
C CYS A 992 20.38 -42.70 9.52
N TYR A 993 19.45 -41.89 10.01
CA TYR A 993 19.47 -41.13 11.27
C TYR A 993 20.66 -40.19 11.52
N ARG A 994 21.53 -39.99 10.52
CA ARG A 994 22.54 -38.93 10.53
C ARG A 994 21.89 -37.54 10.59
N VAL A 995 22.60 -36.62 11.24
CA VAL A 995 22.13 -35.25 11.51
C VAL A 995 22.92 -34.25 10.68
N PHE A 996 22.20 -33.37 9.99
CA PHE A 996 22.77 -32.35 9.13
C PHE A 996 21.99 -31.04 9.28
N CYS A 997 22.63 -29.90 9.03
CA CYS A 997 21.96 -28.61 9.09
C CYS A 997 21.03 -28.41 7.90
N GLY A 998 19.96 -27.65 8.13
CA GLY A 998 18.91 -27.39 7.15
C GLY A 998 19.33 -26.50 5.98
N ARG A 999 18.35 -26.27 5.11
CA ARG A 999 18.52 -25.59 3.80
C ARG A 999 19.07 -24.17 3.95
N PHE A 1000 18.70 -23.47 5.02
CA PHE A 1000 19.03 -22.05 5.24
C PHE A 1000 20.31 -21.83 6.06
N VAL A 1001 20.97 -22.90 6.53
CA VAL A 1001 22.22 -22.83 7.31
C VAL A 1001 23.44 -23.10 6.44
N ASN A 1002 23.58 -24.32 5.91
CA ASN A 1002 24.56 -24.66 4.85
C ASN A 1002 24.03 -25.70 3.85
N GLY A 1003 22.78 -26.17 3.99
CA GLY A 1003 22.17 -27.11 3.05
C GLY A 1003 22.61 -28.57 3.14
N HIS A 1004 23.46 -28.96 4.09
CA HIS A 1004 24.00 -30.32 4.18
C HIS A 1004 22.93 -31.43 4.25
N MET A 1005 21.74 -31.19 4.83
CA MET A 1005 20.65 -32.20 4.77
C MET A 1005 20.08 -32.38 3.34
N VAL A 1006 20.01 -31.30 2.56
CA VAL A 1006 19.57 -31.35 1.16
C VAL A 1006 20.61 -32.12 0.34
N GLN A 1007 21.89 -31.75 0.47
CA GLN A 1007 22.98 -32.45 -0.19
C GLN A 1007 23.04 -33.93 0.21
N HIS A 1008 22.83 -34.26 1.49
CA HIS A 1008 22.77 -35.65 1.94
C HIS A 1008 21.61 -36.41 1.27
N GLY A 1009 20.44 -35.78 1.14
CA GLY A 1009 19.29 -36.33 0.42
C GLY A 1009 19.62 -36.65 -1.04
N ASP A 1010 20.23 -35.69 -1.74
CA ASP A 1010 20.64 -35.82 -3.15
C ASP A 1010 21.75 -36.87 -3.36
N ASP A 1011 22.86 -36.77 -2.62
CA ASP A 1011 24.06 -37.61 -2.78
C ASP A 1011 23.81 -39.09 -2.41
N ASN A 1012 22.76 -39.40 -1.63
CA ASN A 1012 22.49 -40.74 -1.09
C ASN A 1012 21.13 -41.31 -1.51
N SER A 1013 20.34 -40.58 -2.30
CA SER A 1013 18.92 -40.88 -2.54
C SER A 1013 18.14 -41.11 -1.24
N HIS A 1014 18.25 -40.17 -0.29
CA HIS A 1014 17.59 -40.21 1.01
C HIS A 1014 16.48 -39.14 1.10
N PRO A 1015 15.28 -39.39 0.53
CA PRO A 1015 14.26 -38.35 0.36
C PRO A 1015 13.61 -37.83 1.65
N LEU A 1016 13.60 -38.59 2.75
CA LEU A 1016 12.84 -38.23 3.97
C LEU A 1016 13.73 -37.77 5.13
N CYS A 1017 13.42 -36.61 5.70
CA CYS A 1017 14.09 -36.05 6.87
C CYS A 1017 13.11 -35.38 7.85
N LEU A 1018 13.48 -35.35 9.13
CA LEU A 1018 12.71 -34.75 10.23
C LEU A 1018 13.48 -33.55 10.80
N SER A 1019 12.81 -32.41 10.94
CA SER A 1019 13.36 -31.18 11.52
C SER A 1019 13.37 -31.25 13.06
N PHE A 1020 14.46 -30.80 13.70
CA PHE A 1020 14.50 -30.66 15.16
C PHE A 1020 13.86 -29.35 15.66
N SER A 1021 13.61 -28.38 14.79
CA SER A 1021 13.03 -27.08 15.14
C SER A 1021 11.55 -27.17 15.53
N ASP A 1022 10.78 -27.96 14.78
CA ASP A 1022 9.30 -28.03 14.82
C ASP A 1022 8.76 -29.48 14.76
N LEU A 1023 9.62 -30.49 14.55
CA LEU A 1023 9.26 -31.91 14.39
C LEU A 1023 8.40 -32.22 13.15
N SER A 1024 8.41 -31.33 12.14
CA SER A 1024 7.87 -31.62 10.82
C SER A 1024 8.77 -32.60 10.05
N VAL A 1025 8.17 -33.31 9.09
CA VAL A 1025 8.88 -34.23 8.20
C VAL A 1025 8.77 -33.72 6.77
N TRP A 1026 9.91 -33.52 6.12
CA TRP A 1026 10.00 -33.08 4.73
C TRP A 1026 10.43 -34.23 3.81
N CYS A 1027 9.81 -34.30 2.63
CA CYS A 1027 10.17 -35.22 1.57
C CYS A 1027 10.77 -34.47 0.38
N TYR A 1028 12.10 -34.55 0.20
CA TYR A 1028 12.80 -33.96 -0.95
C TYR A 1028 12.29 -34.53 -2.28
N GLY A 1029 12.03 -35.83 -2.36
CA GLY A 1029 11.51 -36.48 -3.58
C GLY A 1029 10.05 -36.14 -3.92
N CYS A 1030 9.33 -35.40 -3.07
CA CYS A 1030 7.97 -34.93 -3.32
C CYS A 1030 7.79 -33.42 -3.12
N GLU A 1031 8.87 -32.70 -2.82
CA GLU A 1031 8.92 -31.28 -2.45
C GLU A 1031 7.79 -30.81 -1.52
N ALA A 1032 7.47 -31.64 -0.51
CA ALA A 1032 6.35 -31.42 0.40
C ALA A 1032 6.64 -31.91 1.82
N TYR A 1033 5.93 -31.31 2.79
CA TYR A 1033 5.77 -31.89 4.12
C TYR A 1033 4.88 -33.14 4.05
N VAL A 1034 5.15 -34.13 4.89
CA VAL A 1034 4.42 -35.40 4.95
C VAL A 1034 4.06 -35.70 6.40
N ASP A 1035 2.81 -36.09 6.67
CA ASP A 1035 2.41 -36.57 7.98
C ASP A 1035 1.62 -37.87 7.88
N ASN A 1036 2.05 -38.91 8.60
CA ASN A 1036 1.57 -40.26 8.41
C ASN A 1036 1.90 -41.14 9.64
N PRO A 1037 1.03 -42.09 10.03
CA PRO A 1037 1.29 -43.04 11.13
C PRO A 1037 2.68 -43.71 11.11
N VAL A 1038 3.26 -44.01 9.94
CA VAL A 1038 4.60 -44.60 9.79
C VAL A 1038 5.71 -43.71 10.36
N LEU A 1039 5.50 -42.39 10.38
CA LEU A 1039 6.43 -41.39 10.90
C LEU A 1039 6.34 -41.25 12.43
N PHE A 1040 5.28 -41.77 13.07
CA PHE A 1040 5.05 -41.59 14.50
C PHE A 1040 6.21 -42.07 15.39
N PRO A 1041 6.88 -43.22 15.18
CA PRO A 1041 7.98 -43.64 16.04
C PRO A 1041 9.15 -42.64 16.05
N ALA A 1042 9.50 -42.08 14.89
CA ALA A 1042 10.56 -41.08 14.79
C ALA A 1042 10.14 -39.72 15.36
N LYS A 1043 8.92 -39.24 15.05
CA LYS A 1043 8.36 -38.01 15.63
C LYS A 1043 8.26 -38.11 17.15
N ASN A 1044 7.83 -39.26 17.69
CA ASN A 1044 7.73 -39.52 19.13
C ASN A 1044 9.12 -39.59 19.80
N ALA A 1045 10.09 -40.26 19.20
CA ALA A 1045 11.46 -40.31 19.74
C ALA A 1045 12.11 -38.92 19.81
N ALA A 1046 11.93 -38.09 18.77
CA ALA A 1046 12.39 -36.70 18.78
C ALA A 1046 11.61 -35.83 19.78
N HIS A 1047 10.29 -36.02 19.91
CA HIS A 1047 9.45 -35.33 20.89
C HIS A 1047 9.85 -35.67 22.33
N LEU A 1048 10.07 -36.94 22.64
CA LEU A 1048 10.59 -37.40 23.93
C LEU A 1048 11.95 -36.76 24.25
N SER A 1049 12.88 -36.73 23.29
CA SER A 1049 14.19 -36.07 23.47
C SER A 1049 14.10 -34.53 23.61
N LYS A 1050 13.03 -33.90 23.12
CA LYS A 1050 12.87 -32.43 23.13
C LYS A 1050 12.06 -31.90 24.32
N PHE A 1051 11.03 -32.64 24.73
CA PHE A 1051 10.02 -32.20 25.69
C PHE A 1051 9.83 -33.15 26.89
N GLY A 1052 10.52 -34.30 26.93
CA GLY A 1052 10.45 -35.25 28.04
C GLY A 1052 9.13 -36.03 28.18
N SER A 1053 8.25 -35.97 27.17
CA SER A 1053 6.93 -36.61 27.15
C SER A 1053 6.66 -37.28 25.79
N GLU A 1054 5.76 -38.27 25.75
CA GLU A 1054 5.32 -38.86 24.49
C GLU A 1054 4.54 -37.86 23.63
N LEU A 1055 4.71 -37.94 22.32
CA LEU A 1055 3.91 -37.24 21.34
C LEU A 1055 2.47 -37.78 21.37
N THR A 1056 1.49 -36.88 21.48
CA THR A 1056 0.07 -37.26 21.39
C THR A 1056 -0.24 -37.94 20.05
N TRP A 1057 -0.95 -39.05 20.09
CA TRP A 1057 -1.39 -39.74 18.88
C TRP A 1057 -2.52 -38.94 18.20
N SER A 1058 -2.20 -38.30 17.08
CA SER A 1058 -3.08 -37.36 16.36
C SER A 1058 -3.81 -37.96 15.14
N TYR A 1059 -3.58 -39.24 14.82
CA TYR A 1059 -4.16 -39.87 13.62
C TYR A 1059 -5.51 -40.53 13.91
N SER A 1060 -6.39 -40.53 12.91
CA SER A 1060 -7.74 -41.14 12.98
C SER A 1060 -7.73 -42.68 13.02
N SER A 1061 -6.63 -43.33 12.62
CA SER A 1061 -6.39 -44.75 12.80
C SER A 1061 -5.98 -45.07 14.26
N PRO A 1062 -6.28 -46.27 14.80
CA PRO A 1062 -5.73 -46.69 16.10
C PRO A 1062 -4.20 -46.73 16.12
N ARG A 1063 -3.59 -46.45 17.28
CA ARG A 1063 -2.15 -46.63 17.51
C ARG A 1063 -1.79 -48.12 17.33
N PRO A 1064 -0.76 -48.48 16.54
CA PRO A 1064 -0.41 -49.89 16.25
C PRO A 1064 -0.14 -50.75 17.50
N ASP A 1065 0.33 -50.14 18.58
CA ASP A 1065 0.72 -50.77 19.84
C ASP A 1065 -0.47 -51.33 20.67
N ASN A 1066 -1.67 -51.42 20.08
CA ASN A 1066 -2.96 -51.66 20.76
C ASN A 1066 -3.80 -52.78 20.10
N GLN A 1067 -3.13 -53.80 19.52
CA GLN A 1067 -3.72 -55.07 19.04
C GLN A 1067 -3.01 -56.28 19.67
#